data_AF-A0AAD5T8D1-F1
#
_entry.id   AF-A0AAD5T8D1-F1
#
_cell.length_a   1.000
_cell.length_b   1.000
_cell.length_c   1.000
_cell.angle_alpha   90.00
_cell.angle_beta   90.00
_cell.angle_gamma   90.00
#
_symmetry.space_group_name_H-M   'P 1'
#
loop_
_entity.id
_entity.type
_entity.pdbx_description
1 polymer ?
#
loop_
_entity_poly.entity_id
_entity_poly.type
_entity_poly.pdbx_seq_one_letter_code
_entity_poly.pdbx_strand_id
1 'polypeptide(L)'
;MALSAEHEFLRHRLAQLDFREPFSADSFALVRHLLADLVQTTDSAAKFKAEAERARKEKHALAEQNAPLRAELARLTAENNQVHLDLIRLSDDRDARDKRAAQTARNAAIEISELKFMVAQYSQKLAGEQRRGEEERAKAEEAFQKMGLFSTSAVTAKNSASIEFNVKMDKKKRDVNSLFERLQKIDLDTGLAISTEPMTGSSSQNFNPPPPVAIDALRITQARVEQLETTLNEVSNQNADLENEIQTVRDQVATREQEIMRLGAQLELSRAQQFSSVQIEGRPLGYLRDEGAPLTPAETIHQLPLARQRISQLELQIEHLQEHIDSLEKERAGVSDEKAQFALGFEDERRFLKMEIEEEREKNIKMLEATKELEKMVGELIIMKEGIEKSAAKKIGDREGKLEKANDELRIETENLLRKVSNLESIVLEKSTRVNFLEHEIENFRNRSPTQNLAQNLESKITELTNQINDRDNLKNGLERDLQNLRRQLEFAMKNNEKAEEIILAHSRLQVQKQELDQEFESVKKERDDLINVLRKFEEQLTDMHEAVQQLTSDRDNFSLLYRQAHSEVQNLRARISGTEENEQSADSVARGLNSGTKIPRLQSGTGSKLTPAAKSSNSPKPRNDTLETKLSETISKLEEAKARVQILEGRERELEDEVMKLQGDLKAVIFRQREAGVNAGETIRQIEIERDRLRENLENKAVIVTALEEKAQLLNEKLNFKDLELSDKDRKMDDLRNGIAMMEMNLNDATMQLKDARSKLHEAQTKLNASEQELTQIQQQTRQQQEKIGAHSELLAQVDQDRDRFRNEVDAAVERISELNSSLSSTKNELQKSQSELAQAYENLDQMNRQLNDQDHEVAGLQSQIRIVSSERDRFANEVARANEDLRNLSTDLTAMTRENQSLNGELSQLAREREALKSDLSECESQIKYLDALVREKDNEKDHAMSSYMKICTERDRLNIQIRSAAEEVNELRMEVIMRDKRVVQIQREYEELQGSVGKLKIDLNAYEKQCSNLTKSLATSERNCKNLDTEKQRLLREISAVRELAQSFDRNRENLQRELSATKIESERMERNLEKVITEQDNLVNELRNEKIKYERLEGLLAVERTKKMAIENSKIEMMYGQQAASLAAATRDVTTANEQLVNAQRSIERLDFLLAEKHAELQNCQKIIDMKVTSPDRERDPGDSQTLARSIKNETELEKKIQSELESTKEQLRIYEIHLKLNHINEFQNN
;
A
#
# COMPACT_ATOMS: atom_id res chain seq x y z
N MET A 1 -65.30 62.33 48.61
CA MET A 1 -64.75 62.84 47.34
C MET A 1 -64.10 61.73 46.51
N ALA A 2 -63.00 61.11 46.93
CA ALA A 2 -62.28 60.09 46.14
C ALA A 2 -63.16 59.05 45.41
N LEU A 3 -64.06 58.37 46.14
CA LEU A 3 -65.03 57.40 45.60
C LEU A 3 -65.89 57.90 44.42
N SER A 4 -66.09 59.22 44.28
CA SER A 4 -66.85 59.79 43.16
C SER A 4 -66.02 59.83 41.87
N ALA A 5 -64.73 60.17 41.97
CA ALA A 5 -63.86 60.27 40.80
C ALA A 5 -63.54 58.89 40.20
N GLU A 6 -63.35 57.87 41.04
CA GLU A 6 -63.16 56.49 40.57
C GLU A 6 -64.43 55.95 39.89
N HIS A 7 -65.62 56.32 40.38
CA HIS A 7 -66.91 55.92 39.80
C HIS A 7 -67.14 56.56 38.42
N GLU A 8 -66.70 57.81 38.21
CA GLU A 8 -66.72 58.47 36.90
C GLU A 8 -65.68 57.85 35.95
N PHE A 9 -64.47 57.57 36.44
CA PHE A 9 -63.43 56.88 35.66
C PHE A 9 -63.87 55.50 35.18
N LEU A 10 -64.50 54.69 36.06
CA LEU A 10 -65.04 53.39 35.69
C LEU A 10 -66.16 53.50 34.65
N ARG A 11 -67.09 54.46 34.80
CA ARG A 11 -68.11 54.74 33.77
C ARG A 11 -67.48 55.12 32.43
N HIS A 12 -66.43 55.96 32.42
CA HIS A 12 -65.76 56.29 31.17
C HIS A 12 -65.08 55.08 30.54
N ARG A 13 -64.43 54.21 31.34
CA ARG A 13 -63.75 53.01 30.83
C ARG A 13 -64.72 51.95 30.30
N LEU A 14 -65.91 51.82 30.90
CA LEU A 14 -67.00 50.99 30.38
C LEU A 14 -67.57 51.55 29.09
N ALA A 15 -67.76 52.88 29.00
CA ALA A 15 -68.22 53.53 27.78
C ALA A 15 -67.19 53.47 26.62
N GLN A 16 -65.88 53.32 26.92
CA GLN A 16 -64.84 52.99 25.92
C GLN A 16 -64.94 51.55 25.38
N LEU A 17 -65.70 50.68 26.07
CA LEU A 17 -66.07 49.33 25.63
C LEU A 17 -67.57 49.25 25.25
N ASP A 18 -68.18 50.41 24.97
CA ASP A 18 -69.60 50.63 24.66
C ASP A 18 -70.65 50.15 25.69
N PHE A 19 -70.23 49.75 26.89
CA PHE A 19 -71.12 49.54 28.03
C PHE A 19 -71.50 50.90 28.65
N ARG A 20 -72.64 51.46 28.22
CA ARG A 20 -73.09 52.84 28.56
C ARG A 20 -74.20 52.92 29.63
N GLU A 21 -74.54 51.80 30.28
CA GLU A 21 -75.65 51.74 31.24
C GLU A 21 -75.32 52.37 32.62
N PRO A 22 -76.27 53.07 33.27
CA PRO A 22 -76.04 53.74 34.54
C PRO A 22 -76.16 52.81 35.76
N PHE A 23 -75.03 52.26 36.22
CA PHE A 23 -74.98 51.50 37.49
C PHE A 23 -74.94 52.39 38.74
N SER A 24 -75.32 51.81 39.90
CA SER A 24 -75.35 52.46 41.23
C SER A 24 -74.01 52.35 41.99
N ALA A 25 -73.83 53.23 42.99
CA ALA A 25 -72.61 53.26 43.81
C ALA A 25 -72.33 51.93 44.53
N ASP A 26 -73.36 51.24 45.02
CA ASP A 26 -73.21 49.94 45.71
C ASP A 26 -72.68 48.84 44.76
N SER A 27 -72.94 48.98 43.45
CA SER A 27 -72.49 48.05 42.41
C SER A 27 -71.07 48.32 41.91
N PHE A 28 -70.50 49.50 42.21
CA PHE A 28 -69.22 49.99 41.67
C PHE A 28 -68.09 48.97 41.83
N ALA A 29 -67.94 48.39 43.03
CA ALA A 29 -66.85 47.45 43.31
C ALA A 29 -66.93 46.19 42.44
N LEU A 30 -68.12 45.59 42.31
CA LEU A 30 -68.35 44.39 41.50
C LEU A 30 -68.08 44.67 40.01
N VAL A 31 -68.61 45.78 39.48
CA VAL A 31 -68.41 46.17 38.08
C VAL A 31 -66.92 46.44 37.78
N ARG A 32 -66.19 47.04 38.73
CA ARG A 32 -64.74 47.27 38.62
C ARG A 32 -63.95 45.95 38.55
N HIS A 33 -64.33 44.95 39.34
CA HIS A 33 -63.70 43.63 39.32
C HIS A 33 -64.02 42.88 38.02
N LEU A 34 -65.29 42.79 37.62
CA LEU A 34 -65.70 42.14 36.37
C LEU A 34 -65.02 42.76 35.13
N LEU A 35 -64.79 44.07 35.12
CA LEU A 35 -64.04 44.75 34.07
C LEU A 35 -62.55 44.40 34.08
N ALA A 36 -61.93 44.33 35.27
CA ALA A 36 -60.53 43.90 35.39
C ALA A 36 -60.34 42.45 34.93
N ASP A 37 -61.25 41.56 35.33
CA ASP A 37 -61.27 40.15 34.93
C ASP A 37 -61.48 40.00 33.41
N LEU A 38 -62.36 40.82 32.80
CA LEU A 38 -62.58 40.84 31.35
C LEU A 38 -61.34 41.31 30.58
N VAL A 39 -60.63 42.33 31.07
CA VAL A 39 -59.36 42.79 30.47
C VAL A 39 -58.28 41.70 30.63
N GLN A 40 -58.12 41.13 31.83
CA GLN A 40 -57.12 40.09 32.07
C GLN A 40 -57.38 38.82 31.25
N THR A 41 -58.64 38.40 31.09
CA THR A 41 -59.00 37.24 30.27
C THR A 41 -58.83 37.50 28.77
N THR A 42 -59.15 38.70 28.27
CA THR A 42 -58.91 39.06 26.86
C THR A 42 -57.42 39.20 26.53
N ASP A 43 -56.61 39.82 27.41
CA ASP A 43 -55.15 39.85 27.27
C ASP A 43 -54.53 38.43 27.31
N SER A 44 -55.04 37.56 28.18
CA SER A 44 -54.58 36.16 28.27
C SER A 44 -54.96 35.37 27.02
N ALA A 45 -56.19 35.52 26.52
CA ALA A 45 -56.62 34.90 25.27
C ALA A 45 -55.81 35.39 24.05
N ALA A 46 -55.44 36.68 24.02
CA ALA A 46 -54.57 37.24 22.98
C ALA A 46 -53.16 36.62 23.02
N LYS A 47 -52.58 36.46 24.21
CA LYS A 47 -51.27 35.78 24.41
C LYS A 47 -51.32 34.32 23.96
N PHE A 48 -52.27 33.53 24.47
CA PHE A 48 -52.42 32.13 24.07
C PHE A 48 -52.68 31.95 22.57
N LYS A 49 -53.40 32.88 21.92
CA LYS A 49 -53.57 32.88 20.47
C LYS A 49 -52.26 33.16 19.72
N ALA A 50 -51.45 34.11 20.20
CA ALA A 50 -50.14 34.40 19.62
C ALA A 50 -49.14 33.24 19.79
N GLU A 51 -49.17 32.59 20.95
CA GLU A 51 -48.36 31.40 21.26
C GLU A 51 -48.79 30.19 20.40
N ALA A 52 -50.09 29.95 20.25
CA ALA A 52 -50.60 28.90 19.37
C ALA A 52 -50.23 29.12 17.89
N GLU A 53 -50.21 30.38 17.42
CA GLU A 53 -49.76 30.72 16.06
C GLU A 53 -48.24 30.59 15.89
N ARG A 54 -47.43 30.84 16.93
CA ARG A 54 -45.98 30.54 16.92
C ARG A 54 -45.75 29.04 16.83
N ALA A 55 -46.35 28.26 17.73
CA ALA A 55 -46.22 26.80 17.75
C ALA A 55 -46.70 26.15 16.44
N ARG A 56 -47.72 26.71 15.77
CA ARG A 56 -48.15 26.29 14.42
C ARG A 56 -47.08 26.53 13.36
N LYS A 57 -46.44 27.70 13.36
CA LYS A 57 -45.37 28.04 12.41
C LYS A 57 -44.09 27.23 12.65
N GLU A 58 -43.71 27.06 13.91
CA GLU A 58 -42.59 26.20 14.31
C GLU A 58 -42.83 24.75 13.89
N LYS A 59 -44.03 24.20 14.12
CA LYS A 59 -44.43 22.88 13.62
C LYS A 59 -44.38 22.78 12.09
N HIS A 60 -44.74 23.83 11.36
CA HIS A 60 -44.68 23.86 9.89
C HIS A 60 -43.22 23.84 9.40
N ALA A 61 -42.38 24.74 9.91
CA ALA A 61 -40.97 24.80 9.56
C ALA A 61 -40.23 23.48 9.90
N LEU A 62 -40.53 22.86 11.04
CA LEU A 62 -40.01 21.54 11.39
C LEU A 62 -40.51 20.44 10.45
N ALA A 63 -41.76 20.50 9.97
CA ALA A 63 -42.27 19.56 8.98
C ALA A 63 -41.57 19.72 7.61
N GLU A 64 -41.33 20.95 7.18
CA GLU A 64 -40.59 21.29 5.95
C GLU A 64 -39.12 20.83 6.05
N GLN A 65 -38.47 20.98 7.20
CA GLN A 65 -37.11 20.46 7.44
C GLN A 65 -37.06 18.92 7.53
N ASN A 66 -38.10 18.27 8.06
CA ASN A 66 -38.16 16.81 8.13
C ASN A 66 -38.40 16.12 6.78
N ALA A 67 -39.01 16.81 5.80
CA ALA A 67 -39.30 16.26 4.48
C ALA A 67 -38.03 15.82 3.69
N PRO A 68 -37.00 16.67 3.48
CA PRO A 68 -35.78 16.26 2.80
C PRO A 68 -34.98 15.24 3.60
N LEU A 69 -34.93 15.34 4.93
CA LEU A 69 -34.24 14.36 5.78
C LEU A 69 -34.86 12.95 5.66
N ARG A 70 -36.18 12.85 5.54
CA ARG A 70 -36.87 11.57 5.27
C ARG A 70 -36.62 11.04 3.86
N ALA A 71 -36.53 11.92 2.87
CA ALA A 71 -36.18 11.54 1.50
C ALA A 71 -34.74 11.00 1.43
N GLU A 72 -33.80 11.65 2.10
CA GLU A 72 -32.40 11.22 2.14
C GLU A 72 -32.20 9.94 2.95
N LEU A 73 -32.89 9.77 4.09
CA LEU A 73 -32.90 8.50 4.81
C LEU A 73 -33.46 7.35 3.95
N ALA A 74 -34.50 7.60 3.14
CA ALA A 74 -35.02 6.61 2.21
C ALA A 74 -34.02 6.29 1.07
N ARG A 75 -33.31 7.30 0.55
CA ARG A 75 -32.25 7.16 -0.46
C ARG A 75 -31.10 6.30 0.08
N LEU A 76 -30.56 6.67 1.24
CA LEU A 76 -29.48 5.95 1.92
C LEU A 76 -29.89 4.52 2.31
N THR A 77 -31.14 4.30 2.71
CA THR A 77 -31.66 2.93 2.98
C THR A 77 -31.71 2.10 1.70
N ALA A 78 -32.12 2.66 0.57
CA ALA A 78 -32.13 1.96 -0.72
C ALA A 78 -30.70 1.65 -1.21
N GLU A 79 -29.79 2.62 -1.09
CA GLU A 79 -28.37 2.47 -1.44
C GLU A 79 -27.67 1.42 -0.58
N ASN A 80 -27.87 1.45 0.75
CA ASN A 80 -27.34 0.46 1.68
C ASN A 80 -27.88 -0.95 1.40
N ASN A 81 -29.19 -1.10 1.12
CA ASN A 81 -29.77 -2.38 0.71
C ASN A 81 -29.18 -2.89 -0.61
N GLN A 82 -28.91 -2.01 -1.58
CA GLN A 82 -28.28 -2.40 -2.85
C GLN A 82 -26.83 -2.87 -2.63
N VAL A 83 -26.03 -2.13 -1.85
CA VAL A 83 -24.68 -2.53 -1.46
C VAL A 83 -24.68 -3.88 -0.73
N HIS A 84 -25.65 -4.14 0.16
CA HIS A 84 -25.78 -5.45 0.80
C HIS A 84 -26.10 -6.58 -0.20
N LEU A 85 -26.96 -6.35 -1.21
CA LEU A 85 -27.24 -7.34 -2.26
C LEU A 85 -26.01 -7.63 -3.12
N ASP A 86 -25.21 -6.61 -3.44
CA ASP A 86 -24.01 -6.79 -4.27
C ASP A 86 -22.85 -7.40 -3.49
N LEU A 87 -22.72 -7.13 -2.18
CA LEU A 87 -21.82 -7.86 -1.28
C LEU A 87 -22.18 -9.35 -1.17
N ILE A 88 -23.48 -9.69 -1.12
CA ILE A 88 -23.94 -11.09 -1.14
C ILE A 88 -23.53 -11.77 -2.46
N ARG A 89 -23.79 -11.12 -3.61
CA ARG A 89 -23.39 -11.63 -4.94
C ARG A 89 -21.88 -11.85 -5.05
N LEU A 90 -21.08 -10.89 -4.60
CA LEU A 90 -19.62 -10.99 -4.62
C LEU A 90 -19.11 -12.11 -3.69
N SER A 91 -19.79 -12.38 -2.57
CA SER A 91 -19.49 -13.52 -1.72
C SER A 91 -19.86 -14.85 -2.38
N ASP A 92 -21.04 -14.96 -3.01
CA ASP A 92 -21.46 -16.16 -3.74
C ASP A 92 -20.52 -16.47 -4.93
N ASP A 93 -20.11 -15.44 -5.68
CA ASP A 93 -19.14 -15.56 -6.77
C ASP A 93 -17.75 -15.96 -6.27
N ARG A 94 -17.26 -15.38 -5.16
CA ARG A 94 -15.99 -15.81 -4.54
C ARG A 94 -16.09 -17.27 -4.12
N ASP A 95 -17.12 -17.64 -3.39
CA ASP A 95 -17.37 -19.01 -2.96
C ASP A 95 -17.50 -20.00 -4.14
N ALA A 96 -17.99 -19.55 -5.30
CA ALA A 96 -18.01 -20.32 -6.54
C ALA A 96 -16.63 -20.45 -7.18
N ARG A 97 -15.81 -19.38 -7.18
CA ARG A 97 -14.40 -19.42 -7.61
C ARG A 97 -13.58 -20.35 -6.71
N ASP A 98 -13.73 -20.26 -5.40
CA ASP A 98 -13.04 -21.08 -4.40
C ASP A 98 -13.39 -22.57 -4.57
N LYS A 99 -14.65 -22.91 -4.84
CA LYS A 99 -15.08 -24.29 -5.17
C LYS A 99 -14.45 -24.81 -6.46
N ARG A 100 -14.30 -23.97 -7.49
CA ARG A 100 -13.60 -24.33 -8.74
C ARG A 100 -12.09 -24.53 -8.50
N ALA A 101 -11.43 -23.61 -7.80
CA ALA A 101 -10.01 -23.68 -7.46
C ALA A 101 -9.67 -24.88 -6.57
N ALA A 102 -10.51 -25.19 -5.59
CA ALA A 102 -10.37 -26.40 -4.76
C ALA A 102 -10.51 -27.68 -5.59
N GLN A 103 -11.35 -27.69 -6.65
CA GLN A 103 -11.49 -28.85 -7.52
C GLN A 103 -10.33 -29.00 -8.51
N THR A 104 -9.82 -27.92 -9.10
CA THR A 104 -8.62 -27.99 -9.96
C THR A 104 -7.38 -28.39 -9.16
N ALA A 105 -7.21 -27.86 -7.94
CA ALA A 105 -6.14 -28.28 -7.04
C ALA A 105 -6.22 -29.78 -6.66
N ARG A 106 -7.42 -30.33 -6.45
CA ARG A 106 -7.62 -31.77 -6.24
C ARG A 106 -7.25 -32.59 -7.47
N ASN A 107 -7.68 -32.17 -8.66
CA ASN A 107 -7.35 -32.86 -9.91
C ASN A 107 -5.83 -32.88 -10.14
N ALA A 108 -5.15 -31.74 -9.96
CA ALA A 108 -3.69 -31.65 -10.04
C ALA A 108 -2.97 -32.49 -8.98
N ALA A 109 -3.51 -32.58 -7.75
CA ALA A 109 -2.95 -33.44 -6.70
C ALA A 109 -3.07 -34.94 -7.06
N ILE A 110 -4.16 -35.35 -7.72
CA ILE A 110 -4.33 -36.72 -8.24
C ILE A 110 -3.31 -36.98 -9.36
N GLU A 111 -3.21 -36.10 -10.36
CA GLU A 111 -2.24 -36.20 -11.46
C GLU A 111 -0.80 -36.26 -10.95
N ILE A 112 -0.43 -35.42 -9.98
CA ILE A 112 0.88 -35.46 -9.31
C ILE A 112 1.11 -36.82 -8.60
N SER A 113 0.08 -37.45 -8.05
CA SER A 113 0.19 -38.77 -7.42
C SER A 113 0.39 -39.89 -8.46
N GLU A 114 -0.31 -39.82 -9.60
CA GLU A 114 -0.17 -40.75 -10.72
C GLU A 114 1.20 -40.63 -11.40
N LEU A 115 1.66 -39.40 -11.65
CA LEU A 115 3.00 -39.12 -12.15
C LEU A 115 4.10 -39.62 -11.20
N LYS A 116 3.95 -39.40 -9.87
CA LYS A 116 4.88 -39.96 -8.87
C LYS A 116 4.89 -41.49 -8.88
N PHE A 117 3.73 -42.13 -9.05
CA PHE A 117 3.63 -43.59 -9.18
C PHE A 117 4.30 -44.11 -10.45
N MET A 118 4.12 -43.43 -11.60
CA MET A 118 4.83 -43.76 -12.83
C MET A 118 6.34 -43.57 -12.69
N VAL A 119 6.82 -42.46 -12.13
CA VAL A 119 8.25 -42.22 -11.87
C VAL A 119 8.84 -43.29 -10.96
N ALA A 120 8.11 -43.74 -9.93
CA ALA A 120 8.53 -44.85 -9.09
C ALA A 120 8.65 -46.17 -9.87
N GLN A 121 7.68 -46.51 -10.74
CA GLN A 121 7.76 -47.68 -11.60
C GLN A 121 8.92 -47.62 -12.61
N TYR A 122 9.14 -46.46 -13.25
CA TYR A 122 10.26 -46.28 -14.18
C TYR A 122 11.61 -46.35 -13.46
N SER A 123 11.71 -45.80 -12.24
CA SER A 123 12.92 -45.92 -11.40
C SER A 123 13.19 -47.38 -11.00
N GLN A 124 12.14 -48.14 -10.65
CA GLN A 124 12.28 -49.57 -10.34
C GLN A 124 12.69 -50.40 -11.57
N LYS A 125 12.16 -50.10 -12.75
CA LYS A 125 12.58 -50.73 -14.01
C LYS A 125 14.03 -50.38 -14.36
N LEU A 126 14.42 -49.12 -14.24
CA LEU A 126 15.78 -48.66 -14.49
C LEU A 126 16.79 -49.34 -13.54
N ALA A 127 16.47 -49.44 -12.25
CA ALA A 127 17.30 -50.16 -11.28
C ALA A 127 17.38 -51.68 -11.57
N GLY A 128 16.32 -52.26 -12.14
CA GLY A 128 16.32 -53.66 -12.60
C GLY A 128 17.24 -53.90 -13.80
N GLU A 129 17.18 -53.03 -14.81
CA GLU A 129 18.06 -53.12 -15.99
C GLU A 129 19.51 -52.69 -15.69
N GLN A 130 19.73 -51.74 -14.76
CA GLN A 130 21.06 -51.45 -14.23
C GLN A 130 21.66 -52.67 -13.55
N ARG A 131 20.92 -53.35 -12.67
CA ARG A 131 21.38 -54.59 -12.02
C ARG A 131 21.66 -55.71 -13.04
N ARG A 132 20.86 -55.82 -14.11
CA ARG A 132 21.17 -56.73 -15.23
C ARG A 132 22.47 -56.37 -15.95
N GLY A 133 22.66 -55.09 -16.28
CA GLY A 133 23.91 -54.60 -16.89
C GLY A 133 25.13 -54.77 -16.00
N GLU A 134 24.97 -54.67 -14.67
CA GLU A 134 25.99 -54.99 -13.67
C GLU A 134 26.28 -56.49 -13.61
N GLU A 135 25.26 -57.34 -13.62
CA GLU A 135 25.43 -58.80 -13.69
C GLU A 135 26.09 -59.24 -15.01
N GLU A 136 25.75 -58.62 -16.14
CA GLU A 136 26.35 -58.90 -17.45
C GLU A 136 27.80 -58.40 -17.52
N ARG A 137 28.09 -57.22 -16.94
CA ARG A 137 29.47 -56.76 -16.73
C ARG A 137 30.25 -57.71 -15.83
N ALA A 138 29.68 -58.18 -14.72
CA ALA A 138 30.33 -59.12 -13.83
C ALA A 138 30.60 -60.47 -14.53
N LYS A 139 29.66 -60.98 -15.34
CA LYS A 139 29.86 -62.19 -16.17
C LYS A 139 30.94 -61.97 -17.23
N ALA A 140 31.00 -60.79 -17.85
CA ALA A 140 32.06 -60.43 -18.81
C ALA A 140 33.43 -60.27 -18.12
N GLU A 141 33.50 -59.65 -16.95
CA GLU A 141 34.71 -59.47 -16.16
C GLU A 141 35.23 -60.80 -15.60
N GLU A 142 34.34 -61.69 -15.15
CA GLU A 142 34.67 -63.06 -14.79
C GLU A 142 35.19 -63.84 -16.01
N ALA A 143 34.64 -63.61 -17.22
CA ALA A 143 35.16 -64.18 -18.45
C ALA A 143 36.55 -63.61 -18.82
N PHE A 144 36.80 -62.31 -18.65
CA PHE A 144 38.12 -61.71 -18.86
C PHE A 144 39.16 -62.17 -17.83
N GLN A 145 38.75 -62.42 -16.58
CA GLN A 145 39.60 -63.06 -15.56
C GLN A 145 39.90 -64.53 -15.91
N LYS A 146 38.90 -65.30 -16.38
CA LYS A 146 39.10 -66.67 -16.92
C LYS A 146 40.00 -66.69 -18.16
N MET A 147 40.04 -65.60 -18.94
CA MET A 147 40.98 -65.37 -20.04
C MET A 147 42.36 -64.85 -19.59
N GLY A 148 42.61 -64.70 -18.28
CA GLY A 148 43.92 -64.37 -17.71
C GLY A 148 44.36 -62.91 -17.87
N LEU A 149 43.46 -61.99 -18.22
CA LEU A 149 43.80 -60.59 -18.52
C LEU A 149 44.03 -59.69 -17.28
N PHE A 150 43.63 -60.15 -16.09
CA PHE A 150 43.89 -59.46 -14.83
C PHE A 150 44.32 -60.43 -13.73
N SER A 151 45.43 -60.13 -13.07
CA SER A 151 45.82 -60.71 -11.78
C SER A 151 46.08 -59.58 -10.78
N THR A 152 45.78 -59.84 -9.51
CA THR A 152 45.63 -58.81 -8.49
C THR A 152 46.85 -58.68 -7.57
N SER A 153 47.24 -57.44 -7.26
CA SER A 153 47.58 -57.01 -5.90
C SER A 153 47.74 -55.48 -5.84
N ALA A 154 47.26 -54.85 -4.77
CA ALA A 154 47.43 -53.43 -4.52
C ALA A 154 48.20 -53.22 -3.20
N VAL A 155 49.24 -52.38 -3.22
CA VAL A 155 49.93 -51.87 -2.03
C VAL A 155 50.22 -50.38 -2.21
N THR A 156 50.31 -49.67 -1.08
CA THR A 156 50.16 -48.21 -0.95
C THR A 156 51.45 -47.39 -1.01
N ALA A 157 51.31 -46.17 -1.57
CA ALA A 157 51.86 -44.91 -1.07
C ALA A 157 53.33 -44.47 -1.32
N LYS A 158 53.43 -43.12 -1.47
CA LYS A 158 54.57 -42.19 -1.24
C LYS A 158 55.71 -42.03 -2.27
N ASN A 159 55.76 -40.79 -2.75
CA ASN A 159 56.92 -39.88 -2.84
C ASN A 159 57.86 -39.85 -4.07
N SER A 160 58.19 -38.59 -4.41
CA SER A 160 59.46 -38.07 -4.97
C SER A 160 60.01 -38.64 -6.29
N ALA A 161 59.71 -37.90 -7.35
CA ALA A 161 60.67 -37.14 -8.16
C ALA A 161 61.89 -37.84 -8.82
N SER A 162 61.95 -37.65 -10.14
CA SER A 162 63.17 -37.37 -10.94
C SER A 162 64.30 -38.40 -10.98
N ILE A 163 64.53 -38.98 -12.16
CA ILE A 163 65.71 -38.68 -13.00
C ILE A 163 65.51 -39.29 -14.40
N GLU A 164 66.08 -38.64 -15.42
CA GLU A 164 66.07 -39.12 -16.80
C GLU A 164 67.00 -40.32 -16.98
N PHE A 165 66.60 -41.33 -17.77
CA PHE A 165 67.57 -41.98 -18.64
C PHE A 165 66.96 -42.48 -19.95
N ASN A 166 67.75 -42.38 -21.02
CA ASN A 166 67.36 -42.65 -22.39
C ASN A 166 67.88 -44.03 -22.83
N VAL A 167 67.03 -44.91 -23.38
CA VAL A 167 67.44 -45.90 -24.40
C VAL A 167 66.23 -46.56 -25.08
N LYS A 168 66.26 -46.54 -26.43
CA LYS A 168 65.63 -47.44 -27.42
C LYS A 168 64.55 -48.43 -26.92
N MET A 169 63.29 -48.15 -27.27
CA MET A 169 62.24 -49.17 -27.42
C MET A 169 61.80 -49.25 -28.88
N ASP A 170 62.29 -50.27 -29.58
CA ASP A 170 61.84 -50.66 -30.92
C ASP A 170 61.14 -52.03 -30.83
N LYS A 171 60.26 -52.35 -31.79
CA LYS A 171 59.41 -53.56 -31.83
C LYS A 171 58.30 -53.68 -30.76
N LYS A 172 57.34 -52.74 -30.73
CA LYS A 172 55.94 -53.07 -30.34
C LYS A 172 54.83 -52.20 -30.96
N LYS A 173 55.05 -51.69 -32.18
CA LYS A 173 54.04 -51.01 -33.01
C LYS A 173 53.78 -51.76 -34.33
N ARG A 174 53.30 -53.01 -34.27
CA ARG A 174 52.82 -53.76 -35.45
C ARG A 174 51.46 -54.45 -35.27
N ASP A 175 51.08 -54.84 -34.06
CA ASP A 175 49.84 -55.62 -33.83
C ASP A 175 48.60 -54.77 -33.50
N VAL A 176 48.71 -53.43 -33.48
CA VAL A 176 47.56 -52.53 -33.26
C VAL A 176 46.93 -52.08 -34.58
N ASN A 177 47.72 -51.91 -35.65
CA ASN A 177 47.21 -51.46 -36.95
C ASN A 177 46.41 -52.57 -37.69
N SER A 178 46.79 -53.83 -37.51
CA SER A 178 46.15 -54.99 -38.17
C SER A 178 44.72 -55.27 -37.69
N LEU A 179 44.33 -54.73 -36.52
CA LEU A 179 42.95 -54.76 -36.05
C LEU A 179 42.07 -53.65 -36.64
N PHE A 180 42.66 -52.53 -37.04
CA PHE A 180 41.93 -51.40 -37.64
C PHE A 180 41.69 -51.63 -39.15
N GLU A 181 42.71 -52.10 -39.88
CA GLU A 181 42.59 -52.43 -41.31
C GLU A 181 41.59 -53.57 -41.60
N ARG A 182 41.23 -54.38 -40.61
CA ARG A 182 40.32 -55.51 -40.76
C ARG A 182 38.83 -55.16 -40.55
N LEU A 183 38.52 -53.93 -40.12
CA LEU A 183 37.15 -53.43 -39.97
C LEU A 183 36.70 -52.52 -41.13
N GLN A 184 37.60 -52.16 -42.05
CA GLN A 184 37.31 -51.26 -43.17
C GLN A 184 37.17 -51.99 -44.52
N LYS A 185 36.77 -53.27 -44.50
CA LYS A 185 36.46 -54.09 -45.69
C LYS A 185 35.30 -55.06 -45.46
N ILE A 186 34.08 -54.53 -45.51
CA ILE A 186 32.90 -55.26 -45.99
C ILE A 186 32.21 -54.32 -46.98
N ASP A 187 32.29 -54.65 -48.26
CA ASP A 187 31.57 -53.93 -49.30
C ASP A 187 30.06 -54.20 -49.15
N LEU A 188 29.25 -53.17 -49.33
CA LEU A 188 27.79 -53.23 -49.13
C LEU A 188 27.07 -52.89 -50.43
N ASP A 189 27.28 -53.75 -51.43
CA ASP A 189 26.53 -53.74 -52.69
C ASP A 189 26.25 -55.19 -53.15
N THR A 190 25.09 -55.39 -53.77
CA THR A 190 24.37 -56.68 -53.92
C THR A 190 23.96 -57.37 -52.59
N GLY A 191 22.79 -58.01 -52.48
CA GLY A 191 21.65 -58.01 -53.40
C GLY A 191 20.67 -59.18 -53.18
N LEU A 192 19.37 -58.86 -53.14
CA LEU A 192 18.21 -59.75 -53.32
C LEU A 192 17.91 -60.85 -52.27
N ALA A 193 16.73 -60.68 -51.64
CA ALA A 193 15.64 -61.65 -51.45
C ALA A 193 15.89 -63.09 -50.93
N ILE A 194 14.99 -63.53 -50.02
CA ILE A 194 14.12 -64.70 -50.24
C ILE A 194 12.88 -64.60 -49.32
N SER A 195 11.76 -65.17 -49.77
CA SER A 195 10.45 -65.13 -49.11
C SER A 195 10.18 -66.36 -48.23
N THR A 196 9.19 -66.25 -47.33
CA THR A 196 8.30 -67.33 -46.84
C THR A 196 8.89 -68.62 -46.26
N GLU A 197 8.78 -68.77 -44.92
CA GLU A 197 8.24 -69.93 -44.17
C GLU A 197 8.73 -71.39 -44.42
N PRO A 198 8.42 -72.40 -43.55
CA PRO A 198 7.74 -72.35 -42.23
C PRO A 198 8.51 -73.03 -41.06
N MET A 199 8.02 -72.79 -39.83
CA MET A 199 7.92 -73.71 -38.65
C MET A 199 9.07 -74.73 -38.37
N THR A 200 9.63 -74.80 -37.15
CA THR A 200 8.99 -75.12 -35.85
C THR A 200 9.97 -74.82 -34.70
N GLY A 201 9.54 -74.58 -33.44
CA GLY A 201 10.56 -74.43 -32.38
C GLY A 201 10.26 -73.94 -30.95
N SER A 202 9.01 -73.76 -30.50
CA SER A 202 8.65 -73.52 -29.07
C SER A 202 9.08 -72.21 -28.36
N SER A 203 8.05 -71.44 -27.98
CA SER A 203 7.90 -70.78 -26.65
C SER A 203 8.90 -69.70 -26.17
N SER A 204 8.58 -68.43 -26.49
CA SER A 204 8.43 -67.37 -25.48
C SER A 204 7.51 -66.26 -26.01
N GLN A 205 6.88 -65.48 -25.13
CA GLN A 205 5.76 -64.61 -25.50
C GLN A 205 6.19 -63.34 -26.23
N ASN A 206 5.35 -62.92 -27.19
CA ASN A 206 5.56 -61.74 -28.03
C ASN A 206 5.78 -60.46 -27.22
N PHE A 207 6.90 -59.77 -27.44
CA PHE A 207 6.95 -58.32 -27.31
C PHE A 207 6.93 -57.72 -28.73
N ASN A 208 5.75 -57.36 -29.20
CA ASN A 208 5.59 -56.72 -30.50
C ASN A 208 6.01 -55.25 -30.34
N PRO A 209 7.08 -54.77 -31.01
CA PRO A 209 7.39 -53.35 -30.98
C PRO A 209 6.20 -52.59 -31.57
N PRO A 210 5.73 -51.49 -30.94
CA PRO A 210 4.76 -50.64 -31.61
C PRO A 210 5.39 -50.15 -32.92
N PRO A 211 4.61 -50.01 -34.02
CA PRO A 211 5.12 -49.35 -35.21
C PRO A 211 5.63 -47.96 -34.82
N PRO A 212 6.67 -47.43 -35.49
CA PRO A 212 7.06 -46.04 -35.28
C PRO A 212 5.83 -45.19 -35.55
N VAL A 213 5.27 -44.62 -34.49
CA VAL A 213 4.20 -43.62 -34.64
C VAL A 213 4.87 -42.50 -35.41
N ALA A 214 4.43 -42.30 -36.65
CA ALA A 214 4.61 -41.03 -37.32
C ALA A 214 3.83 -40.03 -36.46
N ILE A 215 4.51 -39.48 -35.45
CA ILE A 215 4.02 -38.37 -34.67
C ILE A 215 3.89 -37.25 -35.69
N ASP A 216 2.65 -36.97 -36.09
CA ASP A 216 2.34 -35.81 -36.91
C ASP A 216 2.84 -34.59 -36.14
N ALA A 217 4.05 -34.14 -36.46
CA ALA A 217 4.61 -32.91 -35.90
C ALA A 217 3.67 -31.75 -36.22
N LEU A 218 3.01 -31.79 -37.38
CA LEU A 218 1.87 -30.95 -37.75
C LEU A 218 0.72 -31.01 -36.75
N ARG A 219 0.33 -32.19 -36.26
CA ARG A 219 -0.80 -32.31 -35.31
C ARG A 219 -0.43 -31.89 -33.89
N ILE A 220 0.82 -32.11 -33.45
CA ILE A 220 1.31 -31.56 -32.18
C ILE A 220 1.50 -30.04 -32.27
N THR A 221 2.01 -29.53 -33.39
CA THR A 221 2.11 -28.07 -33.61
C THR A 221 0.75 -27.41 -33.79
N GLN A 222 -0.23 -28.06 -34.44
CA GLN A 222 -1.62 -27.59 -34.51
C GLN A 222 -2.26 -27.59 -33.12
N ALA A 223 -2.20 -28.68 -32.35
CA ALA A 223 -2.69 -28.68 -30.97
C ALA A 223 -1.98 -27.64 -30.09
N ARG A 224 -0.70 -27.34 -30.36
CA ARG A 224 0.04 -26.28 -29.65
C ARG A 224 -0.34 -24.87 -30.14
N VAL A 225 -0.66 -24.69 -31.42
CA VAL A 225 -1.19 -23.45 -31.98
C VAL A 225 -2.60 -23.21 -31.45
N GLU A 226 -3.49 -24.20 -31.44
CA GLU A 226 -4.82 -24.14 -30.81
C GLU A 226 -4.73 -23.79 -29.31
N GLN A 227 -3.75 -24.32 -28.57
CA GLN A 227 -3.45 -23.91 -27.19
C GLN A 227 -2.93 -22.48 -27.08
N LEU A 228 -2.09 -22.02 -28.01
CA LEU A 228 -1.57 -20.65 -28.02
C LEU A 228 -2.63 -19.64 -28.47
N GLU A 229 -3.53 -20.01 -29.37
CA GLU A 229 -4.69 -19.22 -29.80
C GLU A 229 -5.74 -19.14 -28.69
N THR A 230 -6.02 -20.24 -27.97
CA THR A 230 -6.92 -20.18 -26.80
C THR A 230 -6.34 -19.32 -25.69
N THR A 231 -5.06 -19.50 -25.32
CA THR A 231 -4.42 -18.63 -24.31
C THR A 231 -4.27 -17.18 -24.77
N LEU A 232 -4.04 -16.91 -26.07
CA LEU A 232 -4.03 -15.55 -26.63
C LEU A 232 -5.42 -14.91 -26.58
N ASN A 233 -6.49 -15.66 -26.87
CA ASN A 233 -7.86 -15.18 -26.72
C ASN A 233 -8.24 -14.97 -25.25
N GLU A 234 -7.80 -15.84 -24.33
CA GLU A 234 -8.00 -15.65 -22.88
C GLU A 234 -7.30 -14.39 -22.38
N VAL A 235 -6.03 -14.16 -22.76
CA VAL A 235 -5.30 -12.92 -22.43
C VAL A 235 -5.91 -11.70 -23.12
N SER A 236 -6.38 -11.82 -24.36
CA SER A 236 -7.07 -10.72 -25.06
C SER A 236 -8.40 -10.35 -24.40
N ASN A 237 -9.14 -11.33 -23.89
CA ASN A 237 -10.37 -11.09 -23.13
C ASN A 237 -10.05 -10.47 -21.76
N GLN A 238 -9.03 -10.96 -21.05
CA GLN A 238 -8.56 -10.36 -19.80
C GLN A 238 -8.09 -8.91 -19.99
N ASN A 239 -7.39 -8.61 -21.09
CA ASN A 239 -7.02 -7.23 -21.43
C ASN A 239 -8.26 -6.36 -21.71
N ALA A 240 -9.26 -6.88 -22.44
CA ALA A 240 -10.51 -6.14 -22.67
C ALA A 240 -11.31 -5.92 -21.37
N ASP A 241 -11.37 -6.91 -20.48
CA ASP A 241 -12.01 -6.78 -19.16
C ASP A 241 -11.27 -5.76 -18.27
N LEU A 242 -9.93 -5.75 -18.30
CA LEU A 242 -9.10 -4.75 -17.61
C LEU A 242 -9.23 -3.35 -18.22
N GLU A 243 -9.33 -3.22 -19.54
CA GLU A 243 -9.61 -1.94 -20.21
C GLU A 243 -11.00 -1.39 -19.82
N ASN A 244 -12.00 -2.27 -19.73
CA ASN A 244 -13.33 -1.91 -19.22
C ASN A 244 -13.28 -1.50 -17.74
N GLU A 245 -12.58 -2.26 -16.88
CA GLU A 245 -12.41 -1.94 -15.45
C GLU A 245 -11.71 -0.57 -15.28
N ILE A 246 -10.59 -0.36 -15.96
CA ILE A 246 -9.87 0.92 -16.01
C ILE A 246 -10.79 2.06 -16.48
N GLN A 247 -11.65 1.83 -17.47
CA GLN A 247 -12.60 2.85 -17.91
C GLN A 247 -13.66 3.16 -16.84
N THR A 248 -14.22 2.15 -16.17
CA THR A 248 -15.16 2.41 -15.05
C THR A 248 -14.49 3.13 -13.87
N VAL A 249 -13.19 2.87 -13.62
CA VAL A 249 -12.41 3.60 -12.61
C VAL A 249 -12.19 5.05 -13.03
N ARG A 250 -11.89 5.33 -14.32
CA ARG A 250 -11.81 6.70 -14.86
C ARG A 250 -13.13 7.45 -14.72
N ASP A 251 -14.26 6.81 -15.01
CA ASP A 251 -15.59 7.41 -14.88
C ASP A 251 -15.95 7.68 -13.40
N GLN A 252 -15.51 6.81 -12.48
CA GLN A 252 -15.59 7.03 -11.03
C GLN A 252 -14.69 8.18 -10.55
N VAL A 253 -13.49 8.35 -11.11
CA VAL A 253 -12.62 9.49 -10.81
C VAL A 253 -13.25 10.79 -11.32
N ALA A 254 -13.71 10.83 -12.57
CA ALA A 254 -14.35 12.01 -13.16
C ALA A 254 -15.61 12.46 -12.39
N THR A 255 -16.41 11.51 -11.89
CA THR A 255 -17.58 11.84 -11.05
C THR A 255 -17.19 12.30 -9.64
N ARG A 256 -16.12 11.75 -9.04
CA ARG A 256 -15.54 12.25 -7.78
C ARG A 256 -14.96 13.66 -7.95
N GLU A 257 -14.27 13.95 -9.05
CA GLU A 257 -13.74 15.29 -9.36
C GLU A 257 -14.85 16.33 -9.53
N GLN A 258 -15.97 15.95 -10.18
CA GLN A 258 -17.16 16.80 -10.27
C GLN A 258 -17.78 17.10 -8.89
N GLU A 259 -17.85 16.10 -8.00
CA GLU A 259 -18.35 16.30 -6.63
C GLU A 259 -17.38 17.11 -5.76
N ILE A 260 -16.07 16.92 -5.92
CA ILE A 260 -15.03 17.76 -5.28
C ILE A 260 -15.14 19.22 -5.75
N MET A 261 -15.36 19.46 -7.05
CA MET A 261 -15.63 20.82 -7.56
C MET A 261 -16.94 21.39 -7.01
N ARG A 262 -18.00 20.58 -6.89
CA ARG A 262 -19.30 21.00 -6.33
C ARG A 262 -19.18 21.38 -4.86
N LEU A 263 -18.50 20.56 -4.06
CA LEU A 263 -18.24 20.79 -2.64
C LEU A 263 -17.28 21.96 -2.43
N GLY A 264 -16.25 22.10 -3.27
CA GLY A 264 -15.34 23.25 -3.30
C GLY A 264 -16.08 24.56 -3.51
N ALA A 265 -16.91 24.65 -4.55
CA ALA A 265 -17.75 25.82 -4.81
C ALA A 265 -18.74 26.11 -3.66
N GLN A 266 -19.28 25.08 -3.01
CA GLN A 266 -20.18 25.23 -1.85
C GLN A 266 -19.41 25.72 -0.60
N LEU A 267 -18.16 25.31 -0.42
CA LEU A 267 -17.26 25.82 0.64
C LEU A 267 -16.82 27.27 0.37
N GLU A 268 -16.53 27.63 -0.89
CA GLU A 268 -16.24 29.03 -1.24
C GLU A 268 -17.45 29.94 -1.03
N LEU A 269 -18.66 29.50 -1.38
CA LEU A 269 -19.89 30.23 -1.05
C LEU A 269 -20.06 30.43 0.47
N SER A 270 -19.81 29.36 1.24
CA SER A 270 -19.89 29.39 2.70
C SER A 270 -18.86 30.33 3.31
N ARG A 271 -17.63 30.34 2.78
CA ARG A 271 -16.54 31.25 3.17
C ARG A 271 -16.89 32.70 2.84
N ALA A 272 -17.44 32.97 1.65
CA ALA A 272 -17.91 34.30 1.27
C ALA A 272 -19.05 34.81 2.16
N GLN A 273 -19.95 33.93 2.62
CA GLN A 273 -21.02 34.27 3.56
C GLN A 273 -20.52 34.52 4.99
N GLN A 274 -19.39 33.94 5.41
CA GLN A 274 -18.79 34.25 6.71
C GLN A 274 -18.20 35.68 6.77
N PHE A 275 -17.71 36.21 5.65
CA PHE A 275 -17.12 37.56 5.59
C PHE A 275 -18.12 38.72 5.39
N SER A 276 -19.40 38.46 5.15
CA SER A 276 -20.42 39.51 4.94
C SER A 276 -21.09 40.01 6.23
N SER A 277 -20.72 39.47 7.40
CA SER A 277 -21.38 39.73 8.69
C SER A 277 -20.68 40.77 9.59
N VAL A 278 -19.54 41.33 9.17
CA VAL A 278 -18.81 42.36 9.94
C VAL A 278 -19.17 43.76 9.44
N GLN A 279 -20.14 44.40 10.11
CA GLN A 279 -20.37 45.84 9.94
C GLN A 279 -19.25 46.64 10.61
N ILE A 280 -18.55 47.46 9.82
CA ILE A 280 -17.50 48.37 10.32
C ILE A 280 -18.07 49.78 10.42
N GLU A 281 -18.48 50.18 11.63
CA GLU A 281 -18.71 51.58 11.96
C GLU A 281 -17.50 52.18 12.70
N GLY A 282 -17.23 53.48 12.49
CA GLY A 282 -16.97 54.31 13.67
C GLY A 282 -15.57 54.80 14.05
N ARG A 283 -14.58 54.89 13.12
CA ARG A 283 -13.30 55.64 13.28
C ARG A 283 -12.24 55.04 14.26
N PRO A 284 -10.96 55.46 14.18
CA PRO A 284 -9.86 54.85 14.94
C PRO A 284 -9.42 55.64 16.18
N LEU A 285 -8.89 54.92 17.18
CA LEU A 285 -7.93 55.41 18.17
C LEU A 285 -6.59 54.67 17.97
N GLY A 286 -5.42 55.26 18.23
CA GLY A 286 -5.14 56.56 18.84
C GLY A 286 -4.48 56.40 20.20
N TYR A 287 -3.22 56.78 20.32
CA TYR A 287 -2.41 56.67 21.55
C TYR A 287 -3.01 57.46 22.72
N LEU A 288 -3.00 56.84 23.91
CA LEU A 288 -2.97 57.35 25.30
C LEU A 288 -3.29 56.12 26.17
N ARG A 289 -2.38 55.51 26.94
CA ARG A 289 -1.55 56.00 28.06
C ARG A 289 -2.35 56.74 29.14
N ASP A 290 -2.68 55.97 30.19
CA ASP A 290 -2.55 56.31 31.61
C ASP A 290 -3.23 57.61 32.12
N GLU A 291 -4.41 57.47 32.72
CA GLU A 291 -4.78 58.09 34.00
C GLU A 291 -6.18 57.60 34.47
N GLY A 292 -6.50 57.71 35.77
CA GLY A 292 -7.87 57.61 36.27
C GLY A 292 -8.19 56.49 37.27
N ALA A 293 -7.65 56.55 38.49
CA ALA A 293 -8.14 55.77 39.62
C ALA A 293 -9.33 56.50 40.32
N PRO A 294 -10.56 55.93 40.36
CA PRO A 294 -11.69 56.57 41.04
C PRO A 294 -11.63 56.35 42.56
N LEU A 295 -11.75 57.43 43.34
CA LEU A 295 -11.92 57.34 44.79
C LEU A 295 -13.40 57.11 45.13
N THR A 296 -13.77 55.93 45.63
CA THR A 296 -14.74 55.73 46.73
C THR A 296 -14.83 54.26 47.14
N PRO A 297 -14.92 53.91 48.44
CA PRO A 297 -14.97 52.50 48.88
C PRO A 297 -16.28 51.74 48.58
N ALA A 298 -17.28 52.38 47.94
CA ALA A 298 -18.62 51.82 47.80
C ALA A 298 -18.81 50.95 46.54
N GLU A 299 -18.23 51.34 45.40
CA GLU A 299 -18.45 50.66 44.12
C GLU A 299 -17.55 49.42 43.96
N THR A 300 -16.42 49.37 44.68
CA THR A 300 -15.46 48.26 44.66
C THR A 300 -16.11 46.92 45.05
N ILE A 301 -17.12 46.93 45.92
CA ILE A 301 -17.82 45.71 46.38
C ILE A 301 -18.67 45.10 45.25
N HIS A 302 -19.30 45.91 44.40
CA HIS A 302 -20.07 45.40 43.25
C HIS A 302 -19.17 45.03 42.06
N GLN A 303 -17.99 45.63 41.93
CA GLN A 303 -17.01 45.23 40.92
C GLN A 303 -16.18 44.00 41.33
N LEU A 304 -16.03 43.70 42.63
CA LEU A 304 -15.23 42.56 43.10
C LEU A 304 -15.64 41.19 42.52
N PRO A 305 -16.94 40.83 42.41
CA PRO A 305 -17.38 39.58 41.79
C PRO A 305 -17.04 39.52 40.30
N LEU A 306 -17.25 40.62 39.56
CA LEU A 306 -16.93 40.72 38.13
C LEU A 306 -15.42 40.66 37.89
N ALA A 307 -14.63 41.33 38.72
CA ALA A 307 -13.17 41.25 38.70
C ALA A 307 -12.67 39.84 39.02
N ARG A 308 -13.22 39.17 40.04
CA ARG A 308 -12.89 37.78 40.39
C ARG A 308 -13.31 36.79 39.28
N GLN A 309 -14.47 36.98 38.66
CA GLN A 309 -14.90 36.18 37.52
C GLN A 309 -13.99 36.39 36.30
N ARG A 310 -13.53 37.63 36.06
CA ARG A 310 -12.60 37.93 34.96
C ARG A 310 -11.19 37.43 35.24
N ILE A 311 -10.71 37.52 36.48
CA ILE A 311 -9.45 36.91 36.92
C ILE A 311 -9.52 35.40 36.76
N SER A 312 -10.57 34.72 37.24
CA SER A 312 -10.75 33.28 37.07
C SER A 312 -10.84 32.84 35.60
N GLN A 313 -11.45 33.64 34.71
CA GLN A 313 -11.37 33.40 33.27
C GLN A 313 -9.95 33.52 32.71
N LEU A 314 -9.18 34.51 33.17
CA LEU A 314 -7.80 34.73 32.72
C LEU A 314 -6.85 33.68 33.29
N GLU A 315 -7.06 33.23 34.53
CA GLU A 315 -6.34 32.12 35.16
C GLU A 315 -6.57 30.83 34.35
N LEU A 316 -7.83 30.48 34.04
CA LEU A 316 -8.16 29.32 33.20
C LEU A 316 -7.59 29.42 31.77
N GLN A 317 -7.55 30.63 31.20
CA GLN A 317 -6.92 30.86 29.89
C GLN A 317 -5.39 30.76 29.95
N ILE A 318 -4.75 31.17 31.06
CA ILE A 318 -3.31 31.03 31.28
C ILE A 318 -2.96 29.54 31.49
N GLU A 319 -3.75 28.81 32.27
CA GLU A 319 -3.59 27.38 32.53
C GLU A 319 -3.67 26.56 31.22
N HIS A 320 -4.72 26.77 30.41
CA HIS A 320 -4.82 26.15 29.07
C HIS A 320 -3.68 26.57 28.12
N LEU A 321 -3.19 27.82 28.21
CA LEU A 321 -2.03 28.24 27.41
C LEU A 321 -0.71 27.61 27.90
N GLN A 322 -0.58 27.34 29.20
CA GLN A 322 0.56 26.61 29.78
C GLN A 322 0.53 25.14 29.37
N GLU A 323 -0.61 24.44 29.49
CA GLU A 323 -0.77 23.06 28.99
C GLU A 323 -0.45 22.94 27.49
N HIS A 324 -0.83 23.93 26.70
CA HIS A 324 -0.52 23.98 25.26
C HIS A 324 0.96 24.30 24.98
N ILE A 325 1.63 25.11 25.81
CA ILE A 325 3.08 25.35 25.73
C ILE A 325 3.84 24.09 26.11
N ASP A 326 3.51 23.46 27.23
CA ASP A 326 4.13 22.21 27.69
C ASP A 326 3.97 21.07 26.66
N SER A 327 2.80 21.01 26.01
CA SER A 327 2.55 20.09 24.89
C SER A 327 3.45 20.38 23.70
N LEU A 328 3.54 21.64 23.26
CA LEU A 328 4.44 22.04 22.16
C LEU A 328 5.93 21.87 22.49
N GLU A 329 6.35 22.08 23.74
CA GLU A 329 7.73 21.83 24.16
C GLU A 329 8.05 20.34 24.18
N LYS A 330 7.09 19.49 24.56
CA LYS A 330 7.19 18.03 24.49
C LYS A 330 7.22 17.50 23.05
N GLU A 331 6.38 18.03 22.16
CA GLU A 331 6.43 17.73 20.72
C GLU A 331 7.76 18.17 20.10
N ARG A 332 8.22 19.39 20.42
CA ARG A 332 9.53 19.90 19.98
C ARG A 332 10.71 19.07 20.50
N ALA A 333 10.61 18.53 21.72
CA ALA A 333 11.60 17.59 22.25
C ALA A 333 11.56 16.26 21.46
N GLY A 334 10.38 15.68 21.24
CA GLY A 334 10.20 14.47 20.42
C GLY A 334 10.77 14.62 19.01
N VAL A 335 10.45 15.70 18.30
CA VAL A 335 11.01 16.01 16.97
C VAL A 335 12.52 16.23 17.01
N SER A 336 13.09 16.72 18.12
CA SER A 336 14.54 16.84 18.30
C SER A 336 15.21 15.47 18.48
N ASP A 337 14.59 14.56 19.24
CA ASP A 337 15.09 13.21 19.48
C ASP A 337 14.93 12.31 18.24
N GLU A 338 13.81 12.41 17.52
CA GLU A 338 13.61 11.79 16.20
C GLU A 338 14.68 12.28 15.22
N LYS A 339 14.94 13.59 15.15
CA LYS A 339 15.99 14.15 14.28
C LYS A 339 17.39 13.65 14.65
N ALA A 340 17.66 13.41 15.94
CA ALA A 340 18.92 12.79 16.37
C ALA A 340 19.00 11.30 15.97
N GLN A 341 17.90 10.57 16.04
CA GLN A 341 17.81 9.17 15.58
C GLN A 341 17.98 9.06 14.06
N PHE A 342 17.35 9.93 13.27
CA PHE A 342 17.57 10.00 11.83
C PHE A 342 19.02 10.35 11.48
N ALA A 343 19.67 11.26 12.20
CA ALA A 343 21.07 11.59 11.99
C ALA A 343 22.00 10.38 12.26
N LEU A 344 21.73 9.61 13.33
CA LEU A 344 22.44 8.35 13.60
C LEU A 344 22.20 7.30 12.51
N GLY A 345 20.95 7.16 12.05
CA GLY A 345 20.59 6.26 10.95
C GLY A 345 21.37 6.57 9.66
N PHE A 346 21.46 7.84 9.26
CA PHE A 346 22.27 8.25 8.12
C PHE A 346 23.78 8.07 8.34
N GLU A 347 24.30 8.17 9.57
CA GLU A 347 25.69 7.83 9.84
C GLU A 347 25.97 6.33 9.69
N ASP A 348 25.09 5.46 10.17
CA ASP A 348 25.26 4.01 10.07
C ASP A 348 25.00 3.48 8.65
N GLU A 349 24.02 4.02 7.92
CA GLU A 349 23.84 3.76 6.48
C GLU A 349 25.08 4.20 5.66
N ARG A 350 25.63 5.37 5.96
CA ARG A 350 26.88 5.86 5.34
C ARG A 350 28.10 4.99 5.69
N ARG A 351 28.14 4.38 6.88
CA ARG A 351 29.17 3.39 7.27
C ARG A 351 28.99 2.08 6.50
N PHE A 352 27.75 1.60 6.36
CA PHE A 352 27.41 0.39 5.61
C PHE A 352 27.80 0.53 4.13
N LEU A 353 27.33 1.58 3.45
CA LEU A 353 27.66 1.87 2.05
C LEU A 353 29.18 2.02 1.84
N LYS A 354 29.90 2.61 2.79
CA LYS A 354 31.36 2.70 2.72
C LYS A 354 32.04 1.32 2.83
N MET A 355 31.51 0.41 3.64
CA MET A 355 32.02 -0.96 3.76
C MET A 355 31.74 -1.76 2.48
N GLU A 356 30.53 -1.65 1.93
CA GLU A 356 30.11 -2.33 0.69
C GLU A 356 30.91 -1.86 -0.54
N ILE A 357 31.16 -0.54 -0.66
CA ILE A 357 32.05 0.01 -1.70
C ILE A 357 33.48 -0.54 -1.59
N GLU A 358 34.00 -0.73 -0.38
CA GLU A 358 35.36 -1.26 -0.19
C GLU A 358 35.42 -2.78 -0.44
N GLU A 359 34.36 -3.53 -0.13
CA GLU A 359 34.24 -4.96 -0.50
C GLU A 359 34.15 -5.14 -2.02
N GLU A 360 33.37 -4.30 -2.72
CA GLU A 360 33.32 -4.29 -4.19
C GLU A 360 34.64 -3.85 -4.82
N ARG A 361 35.40 -2.95 -4.20
CA ARG A 361 36.78 -2.65 -4.62
C ARG A 361 37.69 -3.86 -4.49
N GLU A 362 37.60 -4.61 -3.38
CA GLU A 362 38.40 -5.82 -3.20
C GLU A 362 38.04 -6.93 -4.20
N LYS A 363 36.75 -7.06 -4.56
CA LYS A 363 36.28 -7.95 -5.64
C LYS A 363 36.81 -7.51 -7.00
N ASN A 364 36.75 -6.21 -7.32
CA ASN A 364 37.26 -5.66 -8.57
C ASN A 364 38.79 -5.82 -8.72
N ILE A 365 39.56 -5.72 -7.62
CA ILE A 365 41.00 -6.02 -7.63
C ILE A 365 41.24 -7.49 -7.98
N LYS A 366 40.54 -8.43 -7.35
CA LYS A 366 40.66 -9.87 -7.63
C LYS A 366 40.23 -10.23 -9.06
N MET A 367 39.19 -9.58 -9.58
CA MET A 367 38.78 -9.68 -10.99
C MET A 367 39.89 -9.18 -11.93
N LEU A 368 40.52 -8.04 -11.62
CA LEU A 368 41.61 -7.47 -12.41
C LEU A 368 42.88 -8.34 -12.38
N GLU A 369 43.12 -9.08 -11.31
CA GLU A 369 44.18 -10.09 -11.24
C GLU A 369 43.84 -11.31 -12.12
N ALA A 370 42.61 -11.83 -12.02
CA ALA A 370 42.15 -12.94 -12.87
C ALA A 370 42.15 -12.59 -14.38
N THR A 371 41.82 -11.35 -14.77
CA THR A 371 41.92 -10.93 -16.18
C THR A 371 43.37 -10.87 -16.67
N LYS A 372 44.33 -10.47 -15.83
CA LYS A 372 45.76 -10.48 -16.19
C LYS A 372 46.29 -11.90 -16.37
N GLU A 373 45.82 -12.87 -15.58
CA GLU A 373 46.16 -14.28 -15.79
C GLU A 373 45.54 -14.83 -17.09
N LEU A 374 44.32 -14.42 -17.44
CA LEU A 374 43.69 -14.75 -18.72
C LEU A 374 44.43 -14.11 -19.91
N GLU A 375 44.81 -12.84 -19.84
CA GLU A 375 45.63 -12.17 -20.87
C GLU A 375 46.97 -12.90 -21.08
N LYS A 376 47.62 -13.33 -20.00
CA LYS A 376 48.86 -14.13 -20.05
C LYS A 376 48.63 -15.48 -20.73
N MET A 377 47.57 -16.21 -20.38
CA MET A 377 47.22 -17.49 -21.01
C MET A 377 46.87 -17.33 -22.50
N VAL A 378 46.18 -16.25 -22.88
CA VAL A 378 45.91 -15.91 -24.29
C VAL A 378 47.21 -15.63 -25.05
N GLY A 379 48.17 -14.90 -24.45
CA GLY A 379 49.50 -14.69 -25.03
C GLY A 379 50.25 -16.00 -25.28
N GLU A 380 50.23 -16.93 -24.32
CA GLU A 380 50.85 -18.26 -24.46
C GLU A 380 50.18 -19.10 -25.57
N LEU A 381 48.85 -19.00 -25.72
CA LEU A 381 48.09 -19.64 -26.80
C LEU A 381 48.40 -19.05 -28.19
N ILE A 382 48.59 -17.73 -28.30
CA ILE A 382 48.99 -17.06 -29.56
C ILE A 382 50.37 -17.55 -30.02
N ILE A 383 51.34 -17.64 -29.10
CA ILE A 383 52.69 -18.15 -29.41
C ILE A 383 52.64 -19.61 -29.91
N MET A 384 51.80 -20.46 -29.29
CA MET A 384 51.60 -21.84 -29.78
C MET A 384 50.91 -21.88 -31.15
N LYS A 385 49.91 -21.03 -31.39
CA LYS A 385 49.21 -20.91 -32.69
C LYS A 385 50.18 -20.54 -33.81
N GLU A 386 51.02 -19.52 -33.62
CA GLU A 386 52.04 -19.13 -34.60
C GLU A 386 53.02 -20.28 -34.92
N GLY A 387 53.46 -21.02 -33.91
CA GLY A 387 54.35 -22.18 -34.09
C GLY A 387 53.72 -23.26 -34.97
N ILE A 388 52.41 -23.50 -34.81
CA ILE A 388 51.65 -24.45 -35.62
C ILE A 388 51.48 -23.93 -37.06
N GLU A 389 51.01 -22.68 -37.24
CA GLU A 389 50.82 -22.06 -38.57
C GLU A 389 52.12 -22.09 -39.40
N LYS A 390 53.25 -21.67 -38.80
CA LYS A 390 54.59 -21.71 -39.44
C LYS A 390 55.06 -23.13 -39.78
N SER A 391 54.67 -24.14 -39.00
CA SER A 391 54.99 -25.55 -39.27
C SER A 391 54.14 -26.18 -40.39
N ALA A 392 52.92 -25.65 -40.60
CA ALA A 392 51.99 -26.13 -41.62
C ALA A 392 52.38 -25.60 -43.01
N ALA A 393 52.58 -24.29 -43.14
CA ALA A 393 52.93 -23.64 -44.40
C ALA A 393 54.17 -24.30 -45.08
N LYS A 394 55.21 -24.59 -44.30
CA LYS A 394 56.42 -25.26 -44.82
C LYS A 394 56.13 -26.65 -45.41
N LYS A 395 55.26 -27.45 -44.78
CA LYS A 395 54.89 -28.80 -45.24
C LYS A 395 54.03 -28.80 -46.50
N ILE A 396 53.35 -27.70 -46.80
CA ILE A 396 52.53 -27.51 -47.99
C ILE A 396 53.44 -27.21 -49.20
N GLY A 397 54.31 -26.19 -49.10
CA GLY A 397 55.28 -25.87 -50.16
C GLY A 397 56.27 -27.00 -50.46
N ASP A 398 56.73 -27.73 -49.44
CA ASP A 398 57.55 -28.95 -49.60
C ASP A 398 56.84 -30.07 -50.38
N ARG A 399 55.51 -30.01 -50.57
CA ARG A 399 54.68 -31.02 -51.22
C ARG A 399 54.25 -30.59 -52.64
N GLU A 400 53.93 -29.32 -52.83
CA GLU A 400 53.62 -28.69 -54.13
C GLU A 400 54.78 -28.88 -55.12
N GLY A 401 55.98 -28.43 -54.76
CA GLY A 401 57.20 -28.55 -55.59
C GLY A 401 57.73 -29.98 -55.81
N LYS A 402 56.99 -31.01 -55.38
CA LYS A 402 57.18 -32.43 -55.75
C LYS A 402 56.08 -32.93 -56.71
N LEU A 403 54.86 -32.43 -56.61
CA LEU A 403 53.75 -32.76 -57.51
C LEU A 403 53.91 -32.09 -58.87
N GLU A 404 54.32 -30.82 -58.89
CA GLU A 404 54.59 -30.05 -60.11
C GLU A 404 55.60 -30.77 -61.03
N LYS A 405 56.74 -31.20 -60.47
CA LYS A 405 57.79 -31.92 -61.19
C LYS A 405 57.32 -33.26 -61.76
N ALA A 406 56.48 -33.99 -61.02
CA ALA A 406 55.91 -35.24 -61.50
C ALA A 406 54.92 -35.03 -62.65
N ASN A 407 54.17 -33.92 -62.66
CA ASN A 407 53.31 -33.53 -63.77
C ASN A 407 54.13 -33.15 -65.01
N ASP A 408 55.23 -32.40 -64.85
CA ASP A 408 56.12 -32.04 -65.97
C ASP A 408 56.81 -33.27 -66.58
N GLU A 409 57.28 -34.21 -65.76
CA GLU A 409 57.87 -35.48 -66.25
C GLU A 409 56.86 -36.30 -67.08
N LEU A 410 55.60 -36.42 -66.62
CA LEU A 410 54.52 -37.09 -67.35
C LEU A 410 54.11 -36.34 -68.64
N ARG A 411 54.16 -35.01 -68.62
CA ARG A 411 53.88 -34.15 -69.79
C ARG A 411 54.95 -34.29 -70.87
N ILE A 412 56.23 -34.30 -70.47
CA ILE A 412 57.36 -34.49 -71.39
C ILE A 412 57.28 -35.88 -72.07
N GLU A 413 56.99 -36.96 -71.34
CA GLU A 413 56.93 -38.28 -71.99
C GLU A 413 55.67 -38.49 -72.83
N THR A 414 54.53 -37.84 -72.52
CA THR A 414 53.37 -37.82 -73.43
C THR A 414 53.65 -37.06 -74.73
N GLU A 415 54.41 -35.97 -74.69
CA GLU A 415 54.90 -35.29 -75.91
C GLU A 415 55.92 -36.15 -76.70
N ASN A 416 56.82 -36.85 -76.01
CA ASN A 416 57.75 -37.79 -76.67
C ASN A 416 57.02 -38.94 -77.37
N LEU A 417 55.99 -39.51 -76.74
CA LEU A 417 55.15 -40.56 -77.34
C LEU A 417 54.35 -40.04 -78.54
N LEU A 418 53.79 -38.84 -78.47
CA LEU A 418 53.12 -38.19 -79.61
C LEU A 418 54.04 -38.08 -80.83
N ARG A 419 55.29 -37.63 -80.64
CA ARG A 419 56.29 -37.52 -81.72
C ARG A 419 56.66 -38.91 -82.28
N LYS A 420 56.81 -39.93 -81.43
CA LYS A 420 57.09 -41.32 -81.85
C LYS A 420 55.94 -41.88 -82.71
N VAL A 421 54.68 -41.65 -82.31
CA VAL A 421 53.49 -42.08 -83.08
C VAL A 421 53.42 -41.37 -84.43
N SER A 422 53.51 -40.04 -84.46
CA SER A 422 53.41 -39.25 -85.71
C SER A 422 54.52 -39.61 -86.73
N ASN A 423 55.75 -39.88 -86.24
CA ASN A 423 56.83 -40.39 -87.09
C ASN A 423 56.52 -41.77 -87.70
N LEU A 424 55.83 -42.66 -86.97
CA LEU A 424 55.40 -43.95 -87.51
C LEU A 424 54.28 -43.79 -88.54
N GLU A 425 53.32 -42.88 -88.32
CA GLU A 425 52.26 -42.56 -89.28
C GLU A 425 52.84 -42.07 -90.61
N SER A 426 53.82 -41.16 -90.57
CA SER A 426 54.47 -40.67 -91.80
C SER A 426 55.18 -41.81 -92.56
N ILE A 427 55.82 -42.75 -91.86
CA ILE A 427 56.51 -43.90 -92.46
C ILE A 427 55.50 -44.91 -93.04
N VAL A 428 54.37 -45.14 -92.37
CA VAL A 428 53.27 -45.98 -92.87
C VAL A 428 52.65 -45.36 -94.13
N LEU A 429 52.38 -44.06 -94.13
CA LEU A 429 51.80 -43.34 -95.27
C LEU A 429 52.75 -43.31 -96.48
N GLU A 430 54.05 -43.07 -96.26
CA GLU A 430 55.07 -43.14 -97.32
C GLU A 430 55.14 -44.55 -97.94
N LYS A 431 55.15 -45.60 -97.10
CA LYS A 431 55.17 -46.98 -97.59
C LYS A 431 53.87 -47.39 -98.28
N SER A 432 52.72 -46.96 -97.76
CA SER A 432 51.41 -47.22 -98.37
C SER A 432 51.31 -46.56 -99.74
N THR A 433 51.67 -45.28 -99.87
CA THR A 433 51.70 -44.61 -101.18
C THR A 433 52.70 -45.26 -102.14
N ARG A 434 53.84 -45.78 -101.65
CA ARG A 434 54.77 -46.56 -102.47
C ARG A 434 54.24 -47.94 -102.88
N VAL A 435 53.47 -48.63 -102.03
CA VAL A 435 52.74 -49.86 -102.39
C VAL A 435 51.72 -49.56 -103.47
N ASN A 436 50.85 -48.57 -103.27
CA ASN A 436 49.82 -48.18 -104.25
C ASN A 436 50.44 -47.81 -105.62
N PHE A 437 51.60 -47.15 -105.62
CA PHE A 437 52.35 -46.87 -106.86
C PHE A 437 52.83 -48.16 -107.54
N LEU A 438 53.42 -49.09 -106.78
CA LEU A 438 53.92 -50.37 -107.31
C LEU A 438 52.78 -51.27 -107.78
N GLU A 439 51.63 -51.26 -107.12
CA GLU A 439 50.41 -51.95 -107.55
C GLU A 439 49.91 -51.40 -108.88
N HIS A 440 49.82 -50.08 -109.02
CA HIS A 440 49.44 -49.44 -110.28
C HIS A 440 50.49 -49.65 -111.39
N GLU A 441 51.78 -49.71 -111.03
CA GLU A 441 52.86 -50.04 -111.96
C GLU A 441 52.74 -51.50 -112.47
N ILE A 442 52.48 -52.47 -111.58
CA ILE A 442 52.17 -53.87 -111.95
C ILE A 442 50.93 -53.95 -112.83
N GLU A 443 49.85 -53.24 -112.50
CA GLU A 443 48.62 -53.27 -113.28
C GLU A 443 48.86 -52.72 -114.70
N ASN A 444 49.60 -51.61 -114.83
CA ASN A 444 50.05 -51.10 -116.12
C ASN A 444 50.96 -52.07 -116.88
N PHE A 445 51.83 -52.84 -116.21
CA PHE A 445 52.67 -53.85 -116.84
C PHE A 445 51.88 -55.10 -117.29
N ARG A 446 50.98 -55.62 -116.44
CA ARG A 446 50.05 -56.71 -116.75
C ARG A 446 49.20 -56.38 -117.98
N ASN A 447 48.76 -55.12 -118.10
CA ASN A 447 47.99 -54.61 -119.23
C ASN A 447 48.82 -54.35 -120.52
N ARG A 448 50.15 -54.50 -120.50
CA ARG A 448 51.04 -54.15 -121.64
C ARG A 448 51.89 -55.30 -122.19
N SER A 449 52.36 -56.26 -121.38
CA SER A 449 52.97 -57.50 -121.90
C SER A 449 53.03 -58.64 -120.87
N PRO A 450 52.85 -59.92 -121.26
CA PRO A 450 52.93 -61.05 -120.35
C PRO A 450 54.38 -61.53 -120.11
N THR A 451 55.23 -60.68 -119.53
CA THR A 451 56.61 -61.05 -119.12
C THR A 451 56.68 -61.33 -117.60
N GLN A 452 56.33 -62.56 -117.24
CA GLN A 452 55.93 -62.97 -115.89
C GLN A 452 56.95 -62.67 -114.76
N ASN A 453 58.25 -62.77 -115.04
CA ASN A 453 59.31 -62.62 -114.03
C ASN A 453 59.40 -61.22 -113.41
N LEU A 454 59.09 -60.16 -114.16
CA LEU A 454 59.20 -58.78 -113.63
C LEU A 454 58.03 -58.46 -112.69
N ALA A 455 56.81 -58.86 -113.05
CA ALA A 455 55.64 -58.72 -112.20
C ALA A 455 55.84 -59.44 -110.86
N GLN A 456 56.32 -60.69 -110.88
CA GLN A 456 56.51 -61.49 -109.66
C GLN A 456 57.56 -60.88 -108.70
N ASN A 457 58.58 -60.19 -109.22
CA ASN A 457 59.53 -59.42 -108.41
C ASN A 457 58.90 -58.18 -107.76
N LEU A 458 58.01 -57.47 -108.48
CA LEU A 458 57.28 -56.32 -107.95
C LEU A 458 56.23 -56.75 -106.91
N GLU A 459 55.53 -57.88 -107.13
CA GLU A 459 54.61 -58.51 -106.17
C GLU A 459 55.34 -58.94 -104.89
N SER A 460 56.56 -59.47 -105.03
CA SER A 460 57.44 -59.78 -103.89
C SER A 460 57.86 -58.51 -103.12
N LYS A 461 58.11 -57.40 -103.83
CA LYS A 461 58.46 -56.11 -103.20
C LYS A 461 57.26 -55.46 -102.49
N ILE A 462 56.06 -55.59 -103.04
CA ILE A 462 54.81 -55.15 -102.38
C ILE A 462 54.56 -55.96 -101.11
N THR A 463 54.60 -57.29 -101.18
CA THR A 463 54.36 -58.13 -99.99
C THR A 463 55.39 -57.87 -98.88
N GLU A 464 56.66 -57.60 -99.23
CA GLU A 464 57.67 -57.13 -98.28
C GLU A 464 57.32 -55.76 -97.65
N LEU A 465 56.87 -54.78 -98.46
CA LEU A 465 56.46 -53.46 -97.98
C LEU A 465 55.19 -53.52 -97.13
N THR A 466 54.20 -54.32 -97.50
CA THR A 466 52.94 -54.51 -96.77
C THR A 466 53.18 -55.18 -95.42
N ASN A 467 54.10 -56.16 -95.32
CA ASN A 467 54.53 -56.69 -94.03
C ASN A 467 55.21 -55.60 -93.18
N GLN A 468 56.10 -54.80 -93.77
CA GLN A 468 56.74 -53.66 -93.07
C GLN A 468 55.78 -52.52 -92.71
N ILE A 469 54.61 -52.42 -93.34
CA ILE A 469 53.51 -51.53 -92.94
C ILE A 469 52.83 -52.14 -91.70
N ASN A 470 52.37 -53.39 -91.78
CA ASN A 470 51.72 -54.09 -90.68
C ASN A 470 52.56 -54.11 -89.40
N ASP A 471 53.87 -54.35 -89.48
CA ASP A 471 54.79 -54.31 -88.33
C ASP A 471 54.87 -52.90 -87.70
N ARG A 472 54.82 -51.85 -88.54
CA ARG A 472 54.88 -50.44 -88.10
C ARG A 472 53.56 -49.96 -87.53
N ASP A 473 52.43 -50.37 -88.10
CA ASP A 473 51.09 -50.12 -87.55
C ASP A 473 50.88 -50.87 -86.24
N ASN A 474 51.34 -52.12 -86.11
CA ASN A 474 51.30 -52.84 -84.83
C ASN A 474 52.10 -52.12 -83.74
N LEU A 475 53.29 -51.60 -84.08
CA LEU A 475 54.09 -50.78 -83.16
C LEU A 475 53.42 -49.44 -82.83
N LYS A 476 52.83 -48.77 -83.82
CA LYS A 476 52.06 -47.52 -83.67
C LYS A 476 50.88 -47.72 -82.71
N ASN A 477 50.04 -48.72 -82.98
CA ASN A 477 48.91 -49.13 -82.15
C ASN A 477 49.34 -49.54 -80.73
N GLY A 478 50.59 -49.98 -80.53
CA GLY A 478 51.18 -50.19 -79.20
C GLY A 478 51.37 -48.86 -78.48
N LEU A 479 52.18 -47.97 -79.06
CA LEU A 479 52.52 -46.66 -78.50
C LEU A 479 51.29 -45.76 -78.27
N GLU A 480 50.25 -45.86 -79.11
CA GLU A 480 48.98 -45.15 -78.90
C GLU A 480 48.23 -45.59 -77.63
N ARG A 481 48.30 -46.87 -77.25
CA ARG A 481 47.71 -47.37 -75.99
C ARG A 481 48.49 -46.87 -74.78
N ASP A 482 49.82 -46.88 -74.85
CA ASP A 482 50.69 -46.35 -73.78
C ASP A 482 50.46 -44.85 -73.60
N LEU A 483 50.39 -44.10 -74.71
CA LEU A 483 50.05 -42.68 -74.76
C LEU A 483 48.66 -42.40 -74.17
N GLN A 484 47.65 -43.23 -74.45
CA GLN A 484 46.31 -43.12 -73.85
C GLN A 484 46.34 -43.40 -72.33
N ASN A 485 47.17 -44.35 -71.88
CA ASN A 485 47.33 -44.67 -70.46
C ASN A 485 48.04 -43.53 -69.70
N LEU A 486 49.14 -42.97 -70.22
CA LEU A 486 49.80 -41.81 -69.62
C LEU A 486 48.88 -40.57 -69.61
N ARG A 487 48.10 -40.33 -70.67
CA ARG A 487 47.11 -39.22 -70.68
C ARG A 487 46.10 -39.33 -69.52
N ARG A 488 45.56 -40.52 -69.26
CA ARG A 488 44.65 -40.76 -68.11
C ARG A 488 45.34 -40.53 -66.76
N GLN A 489 46.63 -40.87 -66.64
CA GLN A 489 47.40 -40.61 -65.41
C GLN A 489 47.64 -39.11 -65.20
N LEU A 490 48.00 -38.38 -66.27
CA LEU A 490 48.16 -36.92 -66.26
C LEU A 490 46.84 -36.23 -65.90
N GLU A 491 45.73 -36.62 -66.54
CA GLU A 491 44.38 -36.09 -66.30
C GLU A 491 43.92 -36.32 -64.85
N PHE A 492 44.19 -37.49 -64.28
CA PHE A 492 43.95 -37.77 -62.86
C PHE A 492 44.85 -36.95 -61.93
N ALA A 493 46.12 -36.73 -62.28
CA ALA A 493 47.04 -35.91 -61.49
C ALA A 493 46.63 -34.42 -61.50
N MET A 494 46.32 -33.87 -62.68
CA MET A 494 45.80 -32.49 -62.82
C MET A 494 44.52 -32.28 -62.01
N LYS A 495 43.55 -33.20 -62.10
CA LYS A 495 42.28 -33.12 -61.36
C LYS A 495 42.41 -33.25 -59.83
N ASN A 496 43.55 -33.72 -59.34
CA ASN A 496 43.89 -33.68 -57.92
C ASN A 496 44.67 -32.40 -57.55
N ASN A 497 45.33 -31.75 -58.51
CA ASN A 497 45.97 -30.44 -58.32
C ASN A 497 44.92 -29.31 -58.29
N GLU A 498 43.91 -29.35 -59.17
CA GLU A 498 42.75 -28.45 -59.16
C GLU A 498 42.10 -28.39 -57.76
N LYS A 499 41.90 -29.56 -57.13
CA LYS A 499 41.36 -29.66 -55.75
C LYS A 499 42.32 -29.15 -54.67
N ALA A 500 43.63 -29.21 -54.91
CA ALA A 500 44.60 -28.61 -53.99
C ALA A 500 44.57 -27.09 -54.12
N GLU A 501 44.48 -26.55 -55.33
CA GLU A 501 44.31 -25.12 -55.62
C GLU A 501 43.00 -24.57 -55.03
N GLU A 502 41.88 -25.29 -55.12
CA GLU A 502 40.63 -24.93 -54.42
C GLU A 502 40.82 -24.80 -52.90
N ILE A 503 41.57 -25.71 -52.28
CA ILE A 503 41.87 -25.68 -50.84
C ILE A 503 42.82 -24.52 -50.49
N ILE A 504 43.80 -24.22 -51.34
CA ILE A 504 44.74 -23.09 -51.17
C ILE A 504 43.99 -21.75 -51.31
N LEU A 505 43.07 -21.65 -52.28
CA LEU A 505 42.20 -20.47 -52.45
C LEU A 505 41.23 -20.30 -51.27
N ALA A 506 40.65 -21.39 -50.75
CA ALA A 506 39.83 -21.37 -49.55
C ALA A 506 40.64 -20.93 -48.31
N HIS A 507 41.86 -21.44 -48.14
CA HIS A 507 42.75 -21.03 -47.06
C HIS A 507 43.14 -19.54 -47.17
N SER A 508 43.42 -19.07 -48.40
CA SER A 508 43.73 -17.66 -48.67
C SER A 508 42.57 -16.73 -48.33
N ARG A 509 41.32 -17.11 -48.67
CA ARG A 509 40.11 -16.36 -48.28
C ARG A 509 39.93 -16.30 -46.76
N LEU A 510 40.09 -17.43 -46.07
CA LEU A 510 40.04 -17.48 -44.60
C LEU A 510 41.17 -16.67 -43.95
N GLN A 511 42.32 -16.55 -44.60
CA GLN A 511 43.44 -15.72 -44.13
C GLN A 511 43.18 -14.22 -44.30
N VAL A 512 42.48 -13.80 -45.36
CA VAL A 512 41.99 -12.41 -45.50
C VAL A 512 40.94 -12.10 -44.43
N GLN A 513 39.95 -12.98 -44.23
CA GLN A 513 38.93 -12.81 -43.17
C GLN A 513 39.54 -12.76 -41.76
N LYS A 514 40.62 -13.53 -41.51
CA LYS A 514 41.43 -13.41 -40.28
C LYS A 514 42.04 -12.01 -40.14
N GLN A 515 42.60 -11.44 -41.20
CA GLN A 515 43.19 -10.09 -41.18
C GLN A 515 42.14 -8.99 -41.02
N GLU A 516 40.92 -9.18 -41.52
CA GLU A 516 39.78 -8.27 -41.29
C GLU A 516 39.37 -8.30 -39.80
N LEU A 517 39.14 -9.49 -39.23
CA LEU A 517 38.83 -9.67 -37.81
C LEU A 517 39.93 -9.18 -36.85
N ASP A 518 41.21 -9.42 -37.19
CA ASP A 518 42.35 -8.94 -36.40
C ASP A 518 42.43 -7.39 -36.43
N GLN A 519 41.96 -6.71 -37.49
CA GLN A 519 41.85 -5.25 -37.58
C GLN A 519 40.66 -4.69 -36.79
N GLU A 520 39.48 -5.32 -36.89
CA GLU A 520 38.31 -4.95 -36.08
C GLU A 520 38.62 -5.06 -34.58
N PHE A 521 39.30 -6.13 -34.16
CA PHE A 521 39.71 -6.34 -32.77
C PHE A 521 40.63 -5.23 -32.24
N GLU A 522 41.63 -4.81 -33.02
CA GLU A 522 42.51 -3.69 -32.62
C GLU A 522 41.77 -2.33 -32.64
N SER A 523 40.73 -2.14 -33.47
CA SER A 523 39.86 -0.95 -33.38
C SER A 523 39.07 -0.93 -32.07
N VAL A 524 38.36 -2.03 -31.76
CA VAL A 524 37.57 -2.15 -30.52
C VAL A 524 38.44 -2.01 -29.27
N LYS A 525 39.65 -2.56 -29.29
CA LYS A 525 40.67 -2.42 -28.24
C LYS A 525 41.14 -0.97 -28.08
N LYS A 526 41.31 -0.24 -29.18
CA LYS A 526 41.63 1.20 -29.14
C LYS A 526 40.45 2.02 -28.59
N GLU A 527 39.22 1.74 -29.03
CA GLU A 527 38.00 2.40 -28.54
C GLU A 527 37.82 2.18 -27.04
N ARG A 528 38.08 0.96 -26.55
CA ARG A 528 38.15 0.63 -25.11
C ARG A 528 39.18 1.49 -24.38
N ASP A 529 40.40 1.62 -24.93
CA ASP A 529 41.48 2.35 -24.28
C ASP A 529 41.23 3.87 -24.28
N ASP A 530 40.64 4.41 -25.35
CA ASP A 530 40.17 5.79 -25.42
C ASP A 530 39.01 6.05 -24.43
N LEU A 531 38.06 5.12 -24.26
CA LEU A 531 37.01 5.18 -23.24
C LEU A 531 37.57 5.15 -21.81
N ILE A 532 38.56 4.29 -21.52
CA ILE A 532 39.26 4.24 -20.22
C ILE A 532 39.98 5.58 -19.95
N ASN A 533 40.57 6.21 -20.97
CA ASN A 533 41.20 7.52 -20.85
C ASN A 533 40.21 8.67 -20.68
N VAL A 534 38.96 8.53 -21.16
CA VAL A 534 37.87 9.48 -20.89
C VAL A 534 37.32 9.30 -19.47
N LEU A 535 37.12 8.05 -19.01
CA LEU A 535 36.65 7.76 -17.65
C LEU A 535 37.63 8.31 -16.60
N ARG A 536 38.95 8.10 -16.77
CA ARG A 536 39.96 8.65 -15.85
C ARG A 536 39.89 10.18 -15.71
N LYS A 537 39.59 10.90 -16.81
CA LYS A 537 39.42 12.37 -16.78
C LYS A 537 38.13 12.79 -16.07
N PHE A 538 37.07 11.98 -16.13
CA PHE A 538 35.87 12.21 -15.33
C PHE A 538 36.13 11.91 -13.84
N GLU A 539 36.93 10.90 -13.50
CA GLU A 539 37.38 10.66 -12.12
C GLU A 539 38.21 11.84 -11.58
N GLU A 540 39.17 12.34 -12.35
CA GLU A 540 39.96 13.54 -12.03
C GLU A 540 39.05 14.77 -11.80
N GLN A 541 38.09 15.03 -12.68
CA GLN A 541 37.11 16.12 -12.52
C GLN A 541 36.17 15.93 -11.32
N LEU A 542 35.82 14.69 -10.97
CA LEU A 542 35.03 14.38 -9.77
C LEU A 542 35.83 14.62 -8.49
N THR A 543 37.14 14.33 -8.47
CA THR A 543 38.01 14.71 -7.34
C THR A 543 38.16 16.23 -7.21
N ASP A 544 38.41 16.95 -8.30
CA ASP A 544 38.50 18.42 -8.29
C ASP A 544 37.21 19.07 -7.77
N MET A 545 36.04 18.57 -8.21
CA MET A 545 34.74 19.04 -7.69
C MET A 545 34.53 18.67 -6.22
N HIS A 546 35.02 17.52 -5.75
CA HIS A 546 34.92 17.14 -4.34
C HIS A 546 35.75 18.07 -3.44
N GLU A 547 36.99 18.38 -3.83
CA GLU A 547 37.84 19.34 -3.12
C GLU A 547 37.23 20.75 -3.14
N ALA A 548 36.69 21.20 -4.28
CA ALA A 548 36.01 22.49 -4.39
C ALA A 548 34.76 22.57 -3.49
N VAL A 549 33.94 21.51 -3.41
CA VAL A 549 32.79 21.45 -2.50
C VAL A 549 33.22 21.40 -1.03
N GLN A 550 34.32 20.71 -0.71
CA GLN A 550 34.89 20.69 0.63
C GLN A 550 35.41 22.07 1.05
N GLN A 551 36.09 22.79 0.15
CA GLN A 551 36.54 24.16 0.37
C GLN A 551 35.35 25.12 0.54
N LEU A 552 34.35 25.07 -0.34
CA LEU A 552 33.13 25.89 -0.22
C LEU A 552 32.35 25.61 1.06
N THR A 553 32.39 24.37 1.57
CA THR A 553 31.77 24.00 2.87
C THR A 553 32.56 24.59 4.04
N SER A 554 33.90 24.51 4.01
CA SER A 554 34.78 25.17 4.97
C SER A 554 34.58 26.69 4.98
N ASP A 555 34.49 27.31 3.81
CA ASP A 555 34.27 28.75 3.68
C ASP A 555 32.87 29.16 4.15
N ARG A 556 31.82 28.39 3.82
CA ARG A 556 30.47 28.58 4.37
C ARG A 556 30.48 28.54 5.90
N ASP A 557 31.22 27.62 6.49
CA ASP A 557 31.24 27.43 7.95
C ASP A 557 32.10 28.50 8.65
N ASN A 558 33.19 28.94 8.02
CA ASN A 558 33.95 30.13 8.41
C ASN A 558 33.10 31.41 8.32
N PHE A 559 32.36 31.63 7.23
CA PHE A 559 31.42 32.74 7.11
C PHE A 559 30.29 32.64 8.13
N SER A 560 29.81 31.43 8.45
CA SER A 560 28.80 31.21 9.49
C SER A 560 29.34 31.44 10.91
N LEU A 561 30.65 31.29 11.13
CA LEU A 561 31.33 31.69 12.37
C LEU A 561 31.49 33.21 12.44
N LEU A 562 31.99 33.83 11.36
CA LEU A 562 32.14 35.28 11.22
C LEU A 562 30.81 36.02 11.35
N TYR A 563 29.72 35.49 10.78
CA TYR A 563 28.37 36.07 10.96
C TYR A 563 27.91 35.99 12.42
N ARG A 564 28.17 34.90 13.15
CA ARG A 564 27.86 34.81 14.59
C ARG A 564 28.74 35.75 15.43
N GLN A 565 30.02 35.88 15.10
CA GLN A 565 30.93 36.83 15.73
C GLN A 565 30.45 38.27 15.48
N ALA A 566 30.17 38.64 14.23
CA ALA A 566 29.63 39.96 13.87
C ALA A 566 28.25 40.22 14.50
N HIS A 567 27.37 39.22 14.66
CA HIS A 567 26.10 39.41 15.37
C HIS A 567 26.31 39.63 16.87
N SER A 568 27.25 38.89 17.49
CA SER A 568 27.67 39.11 18.89
C SER A 568 28.32 40.48 19.07
N GLU A 569 29.21 40.90 18.16
CA GLU A 569 29.80 42.23 18.16
C GLU A 569 28.76 43.33 17.92
N VAL A 570 27.77 43.14 17.03
CA VAL A 570 26.67 44.10 16.86
C VAL A 570 25.75 44.14 18.09
N GLN A 571 25.56 43.04 18.82
CA GLN A 571 24.85 43.06 20.11
C GLN A 571 25.68 43.76 21.19
N ASN A 572 26.98 43.50 21.29
CA ASN A 572 27.90 44.16 22.21
C ASN A 572 28.07 45.66 21.88
N LEU A 573 28.06 46.03 20.59
CA LEU A 573 28.08 47.41 20.13
C LEU A 573 26.73 48.09 20.37
N ARG A 574 25.59 47.41 20.24
CA ARG A 574 24.28 47.96 20.68
C ARG A 574 24.24 48.19 22.19
N ALA A 575 24.77 47.25 22.99
CA ALA A 575 24.91 47.41 24.43
C ALA A 575 25.92 48.52 24.84
N ARG A 576 26.89 48.83 23.98
CA ARG A 576 27.76 50.01 24.13
C ARG A 576 27.12 51.30 23.62
N ILE A 577 26.31 51.27 22.56
CA ILE A 577 25.60 52.45 22.03
C ILE A 577 24.49 52.90 22.99
N SER A 578 23.99 52.02 23.86
CA SER A 578 23.14 52.40 25.00
C SER A 578 23.86 53.13 26.16
N GLY A 579 25.12 53.55 26.00
CA GLY A 579 25.80 54.42 26.97
C GLY A 579 27.05 55.10 26.40
N THR A 580 27.18 56.41 26.60
CA THR A 580 28.21 57.32 26.03
C THR A 580 27.98 57.76 24.57
N GLU A 581 26.96 58.60 24.38
CA GLU A 581 27.05 59.69 23.41
C GLU A 581 27.96 60.79 24.01
N GLU A 582 29.18 61.00 23.50
CA GLU A 582 29.94 62.22 23.79
C GLU A 582 31.13 62.45 22.83
N ASN A 583 31.46 63.73 22.61
CA ASN A 583 32.58 64.32 21.84
C ASN A 583 32.64 64.14 20.31
N GLU A 584 32.76 65.29 19.65
CA GLU A 584 33.02 65.50 18.22
C GLU A 584 34.52 65.74 17.92
N GLN A 585 34.79 66.14 16.66
CA GLN A 585 35.82 67.11 16.19
C GLN A 585 37.27 66.67 15.89
N SER A 586 37.67 66.99 14.64
CA SER A 586 39.05 67.23 14.13
C SER A 586 40.01 66.02 14.09
N ALA A 587 41.06 65.93 13.27
CA ALA A 587 41.69 66.84 12.29
C ALA A 587 42.22 65.99 11.07
N ASP A 588 42.99 66.43 10.06
CA ASP A 588 43.67 67.72 9.80
C ASP A 588 43.72 68.08 8.28
N SER A 589 44.89 68.32 7.67
CA SER A 589 45.06 69.22 6.52
C SER A 589 46.40 69.08 5.76
N VAL A 590 46.79 70.11 4.96
CA VAL A 590 48.09 70.31 4.24
C VAL A 590 48.36 69.35 3.05
N ALA A 591 48.54 69.72 1.76
CA ALA A 591 48.97 70.90 0.99
C ALA A 591 50.47 70.96 0.56
N ARG A 592 50.71 71.52 -0.65
CA ARG A 592 51.97 71.60 -1.46
C ARG A 592 52.26 70.34 -2.33
N GLY A 593 52.95 70.41 -3.47
CA GLY A 593 53.35 71.58 -4.30
C GLY A 593 54.71 71.46 -5.02
N LEU A 594 54.82 72.05 -6.24
CA LEU A 594 56.03 72.51 -6.96
C LEU A 594 56.97 71.51 -7.74
N ASN A 595 57.01 71.75 -9.07
CA ASN A 595 58.20 71.99 -9.94
C ASN A 595 59.31 70.95 -10.27
N SER A 596 59.30 70.52 -11.55
CA SER A 596 60.33 70.82 -12.61
C SER A 596 61.64 70.00 -12.80
N GLY A 597 62.03 69.82 -14.09
CA GLY A 597 63.36 69.42 -14.59
C GLY A 597 63.30 68.70 -15.98
N THR A 598 63.72 69.28 -17.12
CA THR A 598 65.08 69.30 -17.75
C THR A 598 65.68 67.92 -18.09
N LYS A 599 66.26 67.56 -19.28
CA LYS A 599 66.74 68.22 -20.54
C LYS A 599 66.76 67.13 -21.68
N ILE A 600 66.55 67.39 -22.99
CA ILE A 600 67.49 67.86 -24.08
C ILE A 600 68.78 67.00 -24.18
N PRO A 601 69.18 66.38 -25.34
CA PRO A 601 69.45 67.00 -26.68
C PRO A 601 68.77 66.34 -27.92
N ARG A 602 68.40 67.10 -28.98
CA ARG A 602 69.09 67.50 -30.26
C ARG A 602 69.34 66.37 -31.29
N LEU A 603 69.03 66.46 -32.60
CA LEU A 603 68.84 67.52 -33.63
C LEU A 603 70.08 68.04 -34.38
N GLN A 604 70.10 67.82 -35.72
CA GLN A 604 70.36 68.75 -36.85
C GLN A 604 70.35 67.90 -38.16
N SER A 605 70.05 68.36 -39.38
CA SER A 605 69.54 69.62 -39.99
C SER A 605 69.03 69.25 -41.42
N GLY A 606 68.26 70.00 -42.22
CA GLY A 606 67.75 71.38 -42.15
C GLY A 606 67.90 72.07 -43.54
N THR A 607 66.93 72.89 -43.96
CA THR A 607 66.84 73.62 -45.28
C THR A 607 66.50 72.74 -46.52
N GLY A 608 65.91 73.26 -47.62
CA GLY A 608 65.32 74.59 -47.81
C GLY A 608 64.85 75.03 -49.22
N SER A 609 63.69 74.54 -49.70
CA SER A 609 62.76 75.23 -50.65
C SER A 609 63.06 75.39 -52.16
N LYS A 610 61.95 75.48 -52.95
CA LYS A 610 61.73 76.13 -54.27
C LYS A 610 62.28 75.54 -55.61
N LEU A 611 61.31 75.12 -56.45
CA LEU A 611 61.02 75.58 -57.83
C LEU A 611 62.16 75.74 -58.89
N THR A 612 62.13 74.87 -59.92
CA THR A 612 62.08 75.12 -61.41
C THR A 612 62.59 76.45 -62.04
N PRO A 613 62.97 76.49 -63.36
CA PRO A 613 63.49 75.46 -64.31
C PRO A 613 64.64 76.02 -65.23
N ALA A 614 64.85 75.42 -66.42
CA ALA A 614 65.56 75.99 -67.62
C ALA A 614 67.11 76.13 -67.56
N ALA A 615 67.89 76.18 -68.67
CA ALA A 615 67.68 75.79 -70.09
C ALA A 615 69.00 75.75 -70.93
N LYS A 616 68.99 74.95 -72.02
CA LYS A 616 69.67 75.12 -73.35
C LYS A 616 71.15 75.59 -73.45
N SER A 617 72.02 74.82 -74.14
CA SER A 617 72.58 75.18 -75.47
C SER A 617 73.65 74.21 -76.05
N SER A 618 73.34 73.50 -77.14
CA SER A 618 74.24 73.16 -78.29
C SER A 618 73.49 72.25 -79.28
N ASN A 619 73.82 72.30 -80.58
CA ASN A 619 72.92 71.84 -81.66
C ASN A 619 73.27 70.47 -82.29
N SER A 620 72.26 69.58 -82.29
CA SER A 620 71.78 68.68 -83.37
C SER A 620 72.67 68.33 -84.58
N PRO A 621 72.60 67.07 -85.05
CA PRO A 621 71.69 66.79 -86.17
C PRO A 621 70.76 65.56 -85.97
N LYS A 622 69.95 65.24 -87.01
CA LYS A 622 68.89 64.19 -87.07
C LYS A 622 69.38 62.93 -87.85
N PRO A 623 68.56 61.87 -88.06
CA PRO A 623 68.11 60.88 -87.07
C PRO A 623 68.23 59.40 -87.56
N ARG A 624 68.10 58.40 -86.67
CA ARG A 624 67.26 57.17 -86.84
C ARG A 624 67.50 56.11 -85.75
N ASN A 625 66.39 55.70 -85.11
CA ASN A 625 66.06 54.45 -84.42
C ASN A 625 67.10 53.59 -83.64
N ASP A 626 66.76 53.45 -82.35
CA ASP A 626 66.60 52.20 -81.58
C ASP A 626 67.77 51.53 -80.82
N THR A 627 67.63 51.62 -79.49
CA THR A 627 67.99 50.66 -78.41
C THR A 627 69.43 50.15 -78.20
N LEU A 628 70.00 50.59 -77.05
CA LEU A 628 70.81 49.82 -76.07
C LEU A 628 72.19 49.27 -76.58
N GLU A 629 73.27 49.13 -75.81
CA GLU A 629 73.46 48.86 -74.36
C GLU A 629 74.66 49.61 -73.72
N THR A 630 75.03 49.19 -72.50
CA THR A 630 76.07 49.63 -71.56
C THR A 630 77.53 49.72 -72.06
N LYS A 631 78.35 50.50 -71.34
CA LYS A 631 79.83 50.41 -71.32
C LYS A 631 80.38 50.48 -69.89
N LEU A 632 81.41 49.68 -69.57
CA LEU A 632 82.62 50.15 -68.87
C LEU A 632 83.76 49.08 -68.87
N SER A 633 85.02 49.49 -69.03
CA SER A 633 86.22 48.71 -68.65
C SER A 633 87.51 49.57 -68.57
N GLU A 634 88.27 49.40 -67.47
CA GLU A 634 89.54 50.06 -67.04
C GLU A 634 90.19 49.15 -65.95
N THR A 635 91.48 49.15 -65.53
CA THR A 635 92.79 49.76 -65.91
C THR A 635 93.88 48.87 -65.25
N ILE A 636 94.93 48.37 -65.91
CA ILE A 636 96.24 48.99 -66.29
C ILE A 636 97.28 49.15 -65.13
N SER A 637 98.54 48.72 -65.39
CA SER A 637 99.81 48.90 -64.62
C SER A 637 100.06 47.97 -63.40
N LYS A 638 101.30 47.57 -63.04
CA LYS A 638 102.65 47.67 -63.67
C LYS A 638 103.65 46.68 -63.00
N LEU A 639 104.83 46.46 -63.59
CA LEU A 639 105.99 45.77 -62.99
C LEU A 639 107.31 46.22 -63.65
N GLU A 640 108.36 46.42 -62.84
CA GLU A 640 109.68 46.89 -63.26
C GLU A 640 110.81 46.11 -62.52
N GLU A 641 112.09 46.31 -62.88
CA GLU A 641 113.22 45.40 -62.57
C GLU A 641 114.35 46.03 -61.73
N ALA A 642 115.10 45.21 -60.96
CA ALA A 642 116.28 45.59 -60.18
C ALA A 642 117.28 44.42 -60.00
N LYS A 643 118.52 44.70 -59.57
CA LYS A 643 119.66 43.74 -59.56
C LYS A 643 120.63 43.87 -58.37
N ALA A 644 121.17 42.73 -57.94
CA ALA A 644 122.56 42.52 -57.54
C ALA A 644 122.90 41.05 -57.89
N ARG A 645 124.11 40.65 -58.34
CA ARG A 645 125.44 41.25 -58.18
C ARG A 645 126.42 40.67 -59.22
N VAL A 646 127.29 41.50 -59.82
CA VAL A 646 128.53 41.08 -60.52
C VAL A 646 129.63 42.07 -60.13
N GLN A 647 130.84 41.58 -59.85
CA GLN A 647 131.98 42.39 -59.40
C GLN A 647 133.30 41.60 -59.61
N ILE A 648 134.42 42.30 -59.87
CA ILE A 648 135.79 41.77 -60.13
C ILE A 648 135.92 41.21 -61.57
N LEU A 649 136.57 41.85 -62.57
CA LEU A 649 137.91 42.50 -62.72
C LEU A 649 139.05 41.46 -62.93
N GLU A 650 139.75 41.38 -64.07
CA GLU A 650 140.70 42.34 -64.71
C GLU A 650 142.07 42.41 -64.02
N GLY A 651 143.17 41.99 -64.68
CA GLY A 651 144.51 42.05 -64.08
C GLY A 651 145.73 41.35 -64.71
N ARG A 652 145.72 40.86 -65.97
CA ARG A 652 146.93 40.24 -66.57
C ARG A 652 147.17 40.57 -68.06
N GLU A 653 147.69 41.77 -68.31
CA GLU A 653 148.11 42.28 -69.62
C GLU A 653 149.44 43.05 -69.49
N ARG A 654 150.53 42.38 -69.06
CA ARG A 654 151.83 43.05 -68.83
C ARG A 654 153.09 42.15 -68.79
N GLU A 655 153.13 41.11 -69.63
CA GLU A 655 154.32 40.26 -69.91
C GLU A 655 154.50 40.25 -71.47
N LEU A 656 155.45 40.94 -72.16
CA LEU A 656 156.94 40.84 -72.30
C LEU A 656 157.44 39.69 -73.32
N GLU A 657 158.24 39.77 -74.47
CA GLU A 657 158.55 40.68 -75.68
C GLU A 657 159.78 40.31 -76.77
N ASP A 658 159.82 39.57 -78.00
CA ASP A 658 161.10 39.13 -78.93
C ASP A 658 161.41 38.72 -80.81
N GLU A 659 161.43 39.30 -82.37
CA GLU A 659 161.93 39.02 -84.22
C GLU A 659 161.85 39.75 -86.11
N VAL A 660 162.43 39.58 -87.66
CA VAL A 660 162.23 39.92 -89.56
C VAL A 660 163.14 40.15 -91.36
N MET A 661 162.92 40.08 -92.99
CA MET A 661 163.66 40.41 -94.75
C MET A 661 163.37 40.36 -96.75
N LYS A 662 163.99 40.78 -98.23
CA LYS A 662 163.86 40.64 -100.16
C LYS A 662 164.65 41.16 -101.96
N LEU A 663 164.42 41.09 -103.60
CA LEU A 663 165.17 41.30 -105.37
C LEU A 663 164.87 41.74 -107.34
N GLN A 664 165.51 41.61 -108.86
CA GLN A 664 165.56 42.25 -110.68
C GLN A 664 165.84 41.82 -112.64
N GLY A 665 166.07 42.47 -114.15
CA GLY A 665 166.21 42.18 -116.06
C GLY A 665 166.72 42.92 -117.88
N ASP A 666 166.67 42.64 -119.50
CA ASP A 666 167.30 43.13 -121.28
C ASP A 666 166.90 43.11 -123.26
N LEU A 667 167.55 43.47 -124.73
CA LEU A 667 167.29 43.60 -126.62
C LEU A 667 168.16 43.80 -128.41
N LYS A 668 167.89 43.84 -130.04
CA LYS A 668 168.66 43.99 -131.80
C LYS A 668 168.28 44.26 -133.77
N ALA A 669 168.97 44.36 -135.25
CA ALA A 669 168.71 44.72 -137.13
C ALA A 669 169.47 44.58 -139.00
N VAL A 670 169.21 44.96 -140.58
CA VAL A 670 169.82 44.79 -142.41
C VAL A 670 169.63 45.45 -144.31
N ILE A 671 170.14 45.21 -145.86
CA ILE A 671 170.15 45.86 -147.69
C ILE A 671 170.50 45.41 -149.62
N PHE A 672 170.55 46.04 -151.14
CA PHE A 672 170.98 45.74 -153.00
C PHE A 672 170.87 46.45 -154.88
N ARG A 673 171.23 46.12 -156.46
CA ARG A 673 171.30 46.77 -158.27
C ARG A 673 171.58 46.31 -160.20
N GLN A 674 171.60 46.94 -161.72
CA GLN A 674 171.79 46.59 -163.59
C GLN A 674 172.10 47.38 -165.41
N ARG A 675 172.22 47.02 -167.02
CA ARG A 675 172.51 47.68 -168.80
C ARG A 675 172.58 47.23 -170.75
N GLU A 676 172.76 47.87 -172.25
CA GLU A 676 173.09 47.57 -174.11
C GLU A 676 172.73 48.11 -176.01
N ALA A 677 173.36 48.09 -177.51
CA ALA A 677 173.09 48.57 -179.33
C ALA A 677 173.77 48.36 -181.21
N GLY A 678 173.49 48.80 -182.75
CA GLY A 678 174.09 48.70 -184.56
C GLY A 678 173.72 49.17 -186.46
N VAL A 679 174.34 49.09 -187.98
CA VAL A 679 174.07 49.57 -189.82
C VAL A 679 174.70 49.26 -191.69
N ASN A 680 174.43 49.64 -193.25
CA ASN A 680 174.90 49.35 -195.08
C ASN A 680 174.82 50.05 -196.95
N ALA A 681 174.90 49.64 -198.54
CA ALA A 681 174.74 50.23 -200.34
C ALA A 681 175.21 49.89 -202.25
N GLY A 682 174.85 50.32 -203.78
CA GLY A 682 175.18 50.00 -205.63
C GLY A 682 174.93 50.67 -207.48
N GLU A 683 175.15 50.28 -209.05
CA GLU A 683 175.13 50.91 -210.85
C GLU A 683 175.12 50.37 -212.77
N THR A 684 175.13 50.98 -214.28
CA THR A 684 175.37 50.64 -216.14
C THR A 684 175.02 51.29 -217.99
N ILE A 685 175.28 50.93 -219.56
CA ILE A 685 175.15 51.57 -221.34
C ILE A 685 175.34 51.10 -223.27
N ARG A 686 175.19 51.72 -224.77
CA ARG A 686 175.03 51.38 -226.64
C ARG A 686 175.40 52.05 -228.47
N GLN A 687 175.26 51.67 -230.04
CA GLN A 687 175.35 52.34 -231.82
C GLN A 687 175.32 51.83 -233.72
N ILE A 688 175.29 52.42 -235.24
CA ILE A 688 175.24 51.98 -237.09
C ILE A 688 175.11 52.54 -239.00
N GLU A 689 175.73 52.29 -240.49
CA GLU A 689 175.50 51.77 -242.25
C GLU A 689 176.38 50.61 -243.10
N ILE A 690 177.38 50.72 -244.07
CA ILE A 690 178.43 49.60 -244.24
C ILE A 690 179.14 49.46 -242.87
N GLU A 691 179.17 50.61 -242.19
CA GLU A 691 179.38 50.84 -240.78
C GLU A 691 178.16 50.50 -239.86
N ARG A 692 177.03 49.99 -240.38
CA ARG A 692 175.76 49.49 -239.71
C ARG A 692 175.93 48.04 -239.72
N ASP A 693 176.41 47.52 -240.83
CA ASP A 693 176.71 46.13 -240.97
C ASP A 693 177.93 45.87 -240.03
N ARG A 694 178.96 46.74 -239.98
CA ARG A 694 180.02 46.72 -238.92
C ARG A 694 179.61 47.16 -237.49
N LEU A 695 178.57 47.96 -237.25
CA LEU A 695 178.17 48.34 -235.88
C LEU A 695 176.93 47.60 -235.33
N ARG A 696 176.12 46.92 -236.17
CA ARG A 696 175.12 45.93 -235.74
C ARG A 696 175.84 44.82 -235.00
N GLU A 697 176.91 44.31 -235.62
CA GLU A 697 177.86 43.35 -235.04
C GLU A 697 178.45 43.87 -233.71
N ASN A 698 178.71 45.18 -233.61
CA ASN A 698 179.28 45.80 -232.41
C ASN A 698 178.23 46.12 -231.31
N LEU A 699 176.94 46.18 -231.67
CA LEU A 699 175.82 46.39 -230.74
C LEU A 699 175.48 45.07 -230.02
N GLU A 700 175.53 43.94 -230.74
CA GLU A 700 175.32 42.60 -230.17
C GLU A 700 176.42 42.22 -229.17
N ASN A 701 177.70 42.49 -229.49
CA ASN A 701 178.82 42.33 -228.56
C ASN A 701 178.69 43.15 -227.24
N LYS A 702 177.94 44.26 -227.25
CA LYS A 702 177.66 45.05 -226.04
C LYS A 702 176.60 44.42 -225.13
N ALA A 703 175.65 43.65 -225.67
CA ALA A 703 174.56 43.06 -224.88
C ALA A 703 175.08 42.09 -223.80
N VAL A 704 176.12 41.32 -224.13
CA VAL A 704 176.76 40.33 -223.22
C VAL A 704 177.47 41.00 -222.03
N ILE A 705 177.87 42.27 -222.15
CA ILE A 705 178.56 43.00 -221.06
C ILE A 705 177.55 43.58 -220.05
N VAL A 706 176.31 43.86 -220.47
CA VAL A 706 175.26 44.40 -219.58
C VAL A 706 174.87 43.38 -218.51
N THR A 707 174.58 42.13 -218.92
CA THR A 707 174.14 41.06 -217.99
C THR A 707 175.17 40.78 -216.89
N ALA A 708 176.46 40.81 -217.23
CA ALA A 708 177.56 40.60 -216.28
C ALA A 708 177.73 41.71 -215.22
N LEU A 709 177.12 42.88 -215.40
CA LEU A 709 177.14 43.98 -214.42
C LEU A 709 175.90 43.99 -213.53
N GLU A 710 174.73 43.63 -214.06
CA GLU A 710 173.46 43.63 -213.32
C GLU A 710 173.48 42.64 -212.13
N GLU A 711 174.03 41.43 -212.31
CA GLU A 711 174.19 40.44 -211.24
C GLU A 711 174.98 41.01 -210.03
N LYS A 712 176.00 41.82 -210.31
CA LYS A 712 176.90 42.36 -209.27
C LYS A 712 176.26 43.50 -208.47
N ALA A 713 175.24 44.16 -209.02
CA ALA A 713 174.50 45.22 -208.34
C ALA A 713 173.51 44.65 -207.30
N GLN A 714 172.83 43.53 -207.61
CA GLN A 714 171.82 42.92 -206.73
C GLN A 714 172.41 42.52 -205.37
N LEU A 715 173.56 41.84 -205.38
CA LEU A 715 174.28 41.37 -204.18
C LEU A 715 174.68 42.47 -203.18
N LEU A 716 174.75 43.73 -203.61
CA LEU A 716 175.02 44.86 -202.71
C LEU A 716 173.74 45.38 -202.05
N ASN A 717 172.61 45.33 -202.75
CA ASN A 717 171.33 45.82 -202.25
C ASN A 717 170.75 44.93 -201.13
N GLU A 718 170.94 43.61 -201.22
CA GLU A 718 170.51 42.66 -200.17
C GLU A 718 171.13 42.96 -198.80
N LYS A 719 172.39 43.43 -198.78
CA LYS A 719 173.10 43.77 -197.54
C LYS A 719 172.60 45.05 -196.86
N LEU A 720 171.98 45.98 -197.62
CA LEU A 720 171.38 47.17 -197.03
C LEU A 720 170.11 46.81 -196.26
N ASN A 721 169.18 46.10 -196.91
CA ASN A 721 167.88 45.74 -196.35
C ASN A 721 167.98 45.00 -195.00
N PHE A 722 169.03 44.17 -194.82
CA PHE A 722 169.25 43.46 -193.56
C PHE A 722 169.48 44.41 -192.37
N LYS A 723 170.06 45.59 -192.60
CA LYS A 723 170.38 46.55 -191.54
C LYS A 723 169.25 47.49 -191.15
N ASP A 724 168.38 47.86 -192.09
CA ASP A 724 167.16 48.60 -191.77
C ASP A 724 166.16 47.74 -190.98
N LEU A 725 166.14 46.42 -191.27
CA LEU A 725 165.32 45.45 -190.53
C LEU A 725 165.73 45.34 -189.05
N GLU A 726 167.03 45.37 -188.76
CA GLU A 726 167.58 45.26 -187.41
C GLU A 726 167.29 46.51 -186.54
N LEU A 727 167.13 47.68 -187.18
CA LEU A 727 166.70 48.93 -186.53
C LEU A 727 165.19 48.92 -186.22
N SER A 728 164.34 48.54 -187.18
CA SER A 728 162.88 48.48 -186.98
C SER A 728 162.47 47.59 -185.79
N ASP A 729 163.24 46.55 -185.52
CA ASP A 729 162.99 45.60 -184.44
C ASP A 729 163.53 46.04 -183.06
N LYS A 730 164.24 47.16 -182.98
CA LYS A 730 164.58 47.84 -181.71
C LYS A 730 163.46 48.78 -181.27
N ASP A 731 162.91 49.58 -182.19
CA ASP A 731 161.89 50.59 -181.86
C ASP A 731 160.55 49.96 -181.45
N ARG A 732 160.13 48.85 -182.07
CA ARG A 732 158.94 48.07 -181.62
C ARG A 732 158.98 47.74 -180.12
N LYS A 733 160.14 47.28 -179.64
CA LYS A 733 160.35 46.88 -178.23
C LYS A 733 160.34 48.06 -177.26
N MET A 734 160.52 49.30 -177.73
CA MET A 734 160.35 50.52 -176.92
C MET A 734 158.88 50.85 -176.68
N ASP A 735 158.02 50.69 -177.68
CA ASP A 735 156.59 50.97 -177.55
C ASP A 735 155.83 49.84 -176.83
N ASP A 736 156.26 48.58 -176.98
CA ASP A 736 155.77 47.45 -176.16
C ASP A 736 155.92 47.73 -174.66
N LEU A 737 157.09 48.26 -174.23
CA LEU A 737 157.36 48.60 -172.83
C LEU A 737 156.53 49.77 -172.31
N ARG A 738 156.23 50.77 -173.16
CA ARG A 738 155.32 51.88 -172.81
C ARG A 738 153.89 51.38 -172.57
N ASN A 739 153.39 50.54 -173.46
CA ASN A 739 152.06 49.93 -173.33
C ASN A 739 151.95 49.05 -172.08
N GLY A 740 153.03 48.32 -171.73
CA GLY A 740 153.11 47.54 -170.49
C GLY A 740 152.95 48.38 -169.21
N ILE A 741 153.59 49.55 -169.15
CA ILE A 741 153.49 50.46 -167.99
C ILE A 741 152.06 51.01 -167.84
N ALA A 742 151.44 51.48 -168.93
CA ALA A 742 150.09 52.03 -168.90
C ALA A 742 149.04 51.03 -168.37
N MET A 743 149.16 49.74 -168.72
CA MET A 743 148.29 48.69 -168.16
C MET A 743 148.50 48.46 -166.66
N MET A 744 149.72 48.64 -166.12
CA MET A 744 149.96 48.50 -164.68
C MET A 744 149.31 49.64 -163.87
N GLU A 745 149.33 50.87 -164.39
CA GLU A 745 148.68 52.02 -163.75
C GLU A 745 147.14 51.88 -163.74
N MET A 746 146.56 51.36 -164.83
CA MET A 746 145.14 51.04 -164.90
C MET A 746 144.74 49.95 -163.88
N ASN A 747 145.46 48.83 -163.86
CA ASN A 747 145.21 47.72 -162.91
C ASN A 747 145.32 48.16 -161.44
N LEU A 748 146.21 49.10 -161.12
CA LEU A 748 146.37 49.65 -159.77
C LEU A 748 145.15 50.48 -159.34
N ASN A 749 144.57 51.26 -160.24
CA ASN A 749 143.33 52.01 -159.98
C ASN A 749 142.14 51.07 -159.75
N ASP A 750 141.97 50.05 -160.58
CA ASP A 750 140.88 49.07 -160.44
C ASP A 750 140.96 48.31 -159.11
N ALA A 751 142.16 47.84 -158.73
CA ALA A 751 142.38 47.21 -157.42
C ALA A 751 142.08 48.17 -156.24
N THR A 752 142.42 49.45 -156.37
CA THR A 752 142.13 50.48 -155.38
C THR A 752 140.62 50.75 -155.25
N MET A 753 139.89 50.73 -156.37
CA MET A 753 138.43 50.89 -156.38
C MET A 753 137.71 49.67 -155.79
N GLN A 754 138.16 48.45 -156.10
CA GLN A 754 137.65 47.22 -155.51
C GLN A 754 137.85 47.19 -153.99
N LEU A 755 138.99 47.66 -153.48
CA LEU A 755 139.23 47.80 -152.03
C LEU A 755 138.27 48.78 -151.34
N LYS A 756 137.80 49.82 -152.04
CA LYS A 756 136.82 50.79 -151.52
C LYS A 756 135.42 50.16 -151.43
N ASP A 757 135.00 49.44 -152.47
CA ASP A 757 133.73 48.71 -152.50
C ASP A 757 133.69 47.58 -151.45
N ALA A 758 134.76 46.79 -151.31
CA ALA A 758 134.89 45.76 -150.29
C ALA A 758 134.75 46.33 -148.86
N ARG A 759 135.32 47.52 -148.58
CA ARG A 759 135.15 48.22 -147.29
C ARG A 759 133.72 48.68 -147.06
N SER A 760 133.02 49.14 -148.09
CA SER A 760 131.61 49.52 -148.00
C SER A 760 130.72 48.32 -147.66
N LYS A 761 130.95 47.18 -148.33
CA LYS A 761 130.24 45.92 -148.10
C LYS A 761 130.51 45.34 -146.71
N LEU A 762 131.74 45.46 -146.20
CA LEU A 762 132.09 45.10 -144.83
C LEU A 762 131.36 45.98 -143.80
N HIS A 763 131.26 47.29 -144.04
CA HIS A 763 130.52 48.19 -143.14
C HIS A 763 129.01 47.88 -143.13
N GLU A 764 128.40 47.65 -144.30
CA GLU A 764 127.02 47.17 -144.38
C GLU A 764 126.83 45.86 -143.59
N ALA A 765 127.71 44.88 -143.79
CA ALA A 765 127.63 43.61 -143.08
C ALA A 765 127.71 43.80 -141.55
N GLN A 766 128.57 44.69 -141.07
CA GLN A 766 128.64 45.02 -139.63
C GLN A 766 127.36 45.70 -139.14
N THR A 767 126.77 46.64 -139.89
CA THR A 767 125.50 47.27 -139.48
C THR A 767 124.34 46.27 -139.44
N LYS A 768 124.30 45.32 -140.38
CA LYS A 768 123.31 44.23 -140.42
C LYS A 768 123.51 43.24 -139.28
N LEU A 769 124.77 42.91 -138.94
CA LEU A 769 125.10 42.08 -137.77
C LEU A 769 124.61 42.75 -136.47
N ASN A 770 125.02 44.00 -136.22
CA ASN A 770 124.61 44.75 -135.03
C ASN A 770 123.07 44.86 -134.90
N ALA A 771 122.34 45.02 -136.02
CA ALA A 771 120.88 45.02 -136.02
C ALA A 771 120.31 43.64 -135.64
N SER A 772 120.83 42.56 -136.22
CA SER A 772 120.39 41.19 -135.88
C SER A 772 120.74 40.79 -134.44
N GLU A 773 121.82 41.32 -133.86
CA GLU A 773 122.16 41.17 -132.44
C GLU A 773 121.15 41.90 -131.54
N GLN A 774 120.74 43.11 -131.92
CA GLN A 774 119.68 43.85 -131.21
C GLN A 774 118.34 43.10 -131.27
N GLU A 775 117.92 42.61 -132.45
CA GLU A 775 116.72 41.78 -132.60
C GLU A 775 116.80 40.50 -131.75
N LEU A 776 117.95 39.83 -131.71
CA LEU A 776 118.19 38.68 -130.82
C LEU A 776 118.02 39.02 -129.35
N THR A 777 118.60 40.13 -128.87
CA THR A 777 118.41 40.55 -127.46
C THR A 777 116.95 40.91 -127.15
N GLN A 778 116.23 41.50 -128.10
CA GLN A 778 114.82 41.83 -127.94
C GLN A 778 113.94 40.56 -127.90
N ILE A 779 114.20 39.57 -128.76
CA ILE A 779 113.52 38.27 -128.75
C ILE A 779 113.83 37.50 -127.47
N GLN A 780 115.08 37.53 -126.98
CA GLN A 780 115.45 36.93 -125.69
C GLN A 780 114.72 37.60 -124.52
N GLN A 781 114.62 38.94 -124.51
CA GLN A 781 113.87 39.68 -123.49
C GLN A 781 112.37 39.37 -123.53
N GLN A 782 111.77 39.29 -124.72
CA GLN A 782 110.37 38.88 -124.90
C GLN A 782 110.14 37.43 -124.45
N THR A 783 111.03 36.51 -124.82
CA THR A 783 110.97 35.09 -124.40
C THR A 783 111.01 34.97 -122.87
N ARG A 784 111.91 35.73 -122.22
CA ARG A 784 111.98 35.80 -120.76
C ARG A 784 110.68 36.35 -120.14
N GLN A 785 110.13 37.44 -120.67
CA GLN A 785 108.86 38.00 -120.20
C GLN A 785 107.67 37.04 -120.38
N GLN A 786 107.65 36.22 -121.44
CA GLN A 786 106.64 35.19 -121.61
C GLN A 786 106.85 34.03 -120.63
N GLN A 787 108.10 33.62 -120.36
CA GLN A 787 108.41 32.61 -119.35
C GLN A 787 107.99 33.06 -117.93
N GLU A 788 108.23 34.33 -117.59
CA GLU A 788 107.81 34.94 -116.32
C GLU A 788 106.27 34.99 -116.20
N LYS A 789 105.54 35.26 -117.30
CA LYS A 789 104.07 35.17 -117.34
C LYS A 789 103.56 33.73 -117.24
N ILE A 790 104.19 32.77 -117.90
CA ILE A 790 103.83 31.34 -117.82
C ILE A 790 104.03 30.83 -116.39
N GLY A 791 105.08 31.28 -115.69
CA GLY A 791 105.28 31.05 -114.26
C GLY A 791 104.09 31.58 -113.44
N ALA A 792 103.80 32.89 -113.53
CA ALA A 792 102.70 33.52 -112.81
C ALA A 792 101.31 32.90 -113.11
N HIS A 793 101.06 32.46 -114.35
CA HIS A 793 99.83 31.74 -114.69
C HIS A 793 99.80 30.31 -114.12
N SER A 794 100.94 29.63 -114.01
CA SER A 794 101.03 28.31 -113.39
C SER A 794 100.83 28.39 -111.86
N GLU A 795 101.38 29.41 -111.22
CA GLU A 795 101.15 29.72 -109.80
C GLU A 795 99.68 30.07 -109.53
N LEU A 796 99.06 30.88 -110.39
CA LEU A 796 97.64 31.23 -110.27
C LEU A 796 96.74 29.99 -110.46
N LEU A 797 97.05 29.10 -111.41
CA LEU A 797 96.32 27.84 -111.57
C LEU A 797 96.47 26.93 -110.34
N ALA A 798 97.68 26.79 -109.80
CA ALA A 798 97.90 26.03 -108.56
C ALA A 798 97.14 26.60 -107.36
N GLN A 799 97.00 27.93 -107.27
CA GLN A 799 96.17 28.57 -106.24
C GLN A 799 94.68 28.29 -106.45
N VAL A 800 94.18 28.35 -107.70
CA VAL A 800 92.78 28.03 -108.03
C VAL A 800 92.45 26.55 -107.80
N ASP A 801 93.38 25.64 -108.08
CA ASP A 801 93.27 24.21 -107.73
C ASP A 801 93.19 24.04 -106.20
N GLN A 802 94.08 24.68 -105.44
CA GLN A 802 94.07 24.64 -103.97
C GLN A 802 92.76 25.20 -103.40
N ASP A 803 92.25 26.32 -103.93
CA ASP A 803 91.03 26.95 -103.42
C ASP A 803 89.78 26.16 -103.81
N ARG A 804 89.72 25.56 -105.01
CA ARG A 804 88.66 24.59 -105.35
C ARG A 804 88.64 23.43 -104.37
N ASP A 805 89.80 22.85 -104.05
CA ASP A 805 89.87 21.67 -103.20
C ASP A 805 89.58 22.01 -101.73
N ARG A 806 89.91 23.23 -101.27
CA ARG A 806 89.39 23.79 -100.01
C ARG A 806 87.87 23.89 -99.99
N PHE A 807 87.27 24.58 -100.97
CA PHE A 807 85.81 24.74 -101.04
C PHE A 807 85.08 23.40 -101.15
N ARG A 808 85.68 22.39 -101.79
CA ARG A 808 85.14 21.03 -101.84
C ARG A 808 85.07 20.41 -100.44
N ASN A 809 86.19 20.43 -99.70
CA ASN A 809 86.24 19.93 -98.32
C ASN A 809 85.28 20.69 -97.38
N GLU A 810 85.10 22.01 -97.59
CA GLU A 810 84.14 22.83 -96.82
C GLU A 810 82.68 22.45 -97.14
N VAL A 811 82.36 22.17 -98.40
CA VAL A 811 81.03 21.69 -98.82
C VAL A 811 80.76 20.28 -98.29
N ASP A 812 81.72 19.36 -98.41
CA ASP A 812 81.56 17.99 -97.93
C ASP A 812 81.37 17.97 -96.40
N ALA A 813 82.17 18.73 -95.64
CA ALA A 813 82.00 18.90 -94.19
C ALA A 813 80.71 19.66 -93.79
N ALA A 814 80.13 20.47 -94.68
CA ALA A 814 78.81 21.07 -94.47
C ALA A 814 77.69 20.05 -94.71
N VAL A 815 77.83 19.18 -95.71
CA VAL A 815 76.89 18.08 -95.99
C VAL A 815 76.89 17.06 -94.84
N GLU A 816 78.05 16.71 -94.29
CA GLU A 816 78.16 15.85 -93.10
C GLU A 816 77.42 16.46 -91.90
N ARG A 817 77.67 17.72 -91.55
CA ARG A 817 76.95 18.42 -90.47
C ARG A 817 75.44 18.51 -90.72
N ILE A 818 75.00 18.71 -91.96
CA ILE A 818 73.57 18.71 -92.31
C ILE A 818 72.98 17.31 -92.12
N SER A 819 73.72 16.24 -92.41
CA SER A 819 73.31 14.86 -92.14
C SER A 819 73.18 14.59 -90.64
N GLU A 820 74.19 14.97 -89.84
CA GLU A 820 74.19 14.87 -88.38
C GLU A 820 73.03 15.64 -87.74
N LEU A 821 72.83 16.90 -88.15
CA LEU A 821 71.74 17.74 -87.67
C LEU A 821 70.37 17.15 -88.03
N ASN A 822 70.17 16.66 -89.26
CA ASN A 822 68.92 16.00 -89.65
C ASN A 822 68.70 14.69 -88.86
N SER A 823 69.75 13.95 -88.55
CA SER A 823 69.68 12.75 -87.69
C SER A 823 69.22 13.12 -86.27
N SER A 824 69.82 14.15 -85.67
CA SER A 824 69.43 14.66 -84.35
C SER A 824 68.03 15.29 -84.32
N LEU A 825 67.60 15.93 -85.41
CA LEU A 825 66.24 16.45 -85.57
C LEU A 825 65.22 15.31 -85.68
N SER A 826 65.60 14.21 -86.33
CA SER A 826 64.79 13.00 -86.42
C SER A 826 64.66 12.30 -85.06
N SER A 827 65.75 12.13 -84.30
CA SER A 827 65.69 11.51 -82.97
C SER A 827 64.88 12.37 -82.00
N THR A 828 65.16 13.66 -81.89
CA THR A 828 64.41 14.59 -81.01
C THR A 828 62.94 14.72 -81.40
N LYS A 829 62.59 14.63 -82.70
CA LYS A 829 61.19 14.54 -83.14
C LYS A 829 60.50 13.24 -82.69
N ASN A 830 61.18 12.10 -82.78
CA ASN A 830 60.65 10.81 -82.34
C ASN A 830 60.52 10.75 -80.81
N GLU A 831 61.49 11.31 -80.08
CA GLU A 831 61.46 11.48 -78.63
C GLU A 831 60.30 12.40 -78.22
N LEU A 832 60.11 13.54 -78.88
CA LEU A 832 58.97 14.44 -78.66
C LEU A 832 57.63 13.74 -78.93
N GLN A 833 57.51 12.98 -80.02
CA GLN A 833 56.29 12.22 -80.33
C GLN A 833 56.02 11.13 -79.28
N LYS A 834 57.07 10.45 -78.79
CA LYS A 834 56.95 9.49 -77.68
C LYS A 834 56.50 10.18 -76.39
N SER A 835 57.14 11.28 -76.00
CA SER A 835 56.74 12.09 -74.84
C SER A 835 55.32 12.64 -74.96
N GLN A 836 54.85 12.99 -76.17
CA GLN A 836 53.46 13.39 -76.40
C GLN A 836 52.48 12.22 -76.21
N SER A 837 52.83 11.00 -76.64
CA SER A 837 52.01 9.81 -76.38
C SER A 837 51.98 9.42 -74.90
N GLU A 838 53.12 9.52 -74.21
CA GLU A 838 53.23 9.28 -72.76
C GLU A 838 52.45 10.33 -71.95
N LEU A 839 52.48 11.60 -72.38
CA LEU A 839 51.69 12.68 -71.78
C LEU A 839 50.18 12.47 -72.00
N ALA A 840 49.76 12.06 -73.21
CA ALA A 840 48.36 11.75 -73.50
C ALA A 840 47.86 10.57 -72.65
N GLN A 841 48.66 9.50 -72.54
CA GLN A 841 48.35 8.35 -71.69
C GLN A 841 48.36 8.73 -70.19
N ALA A 842 49.23 9.63 -69.76
CA ALA A 842 49.22 10.16 -68.40
C ALA A 842 47.95 10.98 -68.09
N TYR A 843 47.47 11.80 -69.04
CA TYR A 843 46.19 12.49 -68.91
C TYR A 843 45.01 11.50 -68.86
N GLU A 844 44.98 10.47 -69.71
CA GLU A 844 43.89 9.49 -69.70
C GLU A 844 43.88 8.64 -68.41
N ASN A 845 45.06 8.26 -67.90
CA ASN A 845 45.20 7.63 -66.58
C ASN A 845 44.76 8.55 -65.44
N LEU A 846 45.08 9.85 -65.51
CA LEU A 846 44.63 10.84 -64.53
C LEU A 846 43.11 11.00 -64.57
N ASP A 847 42.50 11.03 -65.75
CA ASP A 847 41.06 11.12 -65.92
C ASP A 847 40.33 9.86 -65.40
N GLN A 848 40.92 8.68 -65.56
CA GLN A 848 40.44 7.43 -64.95
C GLN A 848 40.53 7.46 -63.42
N MET A 849 41.67 7.88 -62.85
CA MET A 849 41.86 8.04 -61.41
C MET A 849 40.90 9.09 -60.83
N ASN A 850 40.64 10.18 -61.55
CA ASN A 850 39.72 11.23 -61.12
C ASN A 850 38.25 10.75 -61.14
N ARG A 851 37.87 9.84 -62.05
CA ARG A 851 36.56 9.16 -62.00
C ARG A 851 36.47 8.21 -60.80
N GLN A 852 37.48 7.37 -60.59
CA GLN A 852 37.55 6.47 -59.42
C GLN A 852 37.48 7.23 -58.09
N LEU A 853 38.12 8.41 -58.00
CA LEU A 853 38.03 9.29 -56.83
C LEU A 853 36.62 9.84 -56.63
N ASN A 854 35.94 10.29 -57.70
CA ASN A 854 34.55 10.73 -57.62
C ASN A 854 33.61 9.59 -57.22
N ASP A 855 33.81 8.37 -57.75
CA ASP A 855 33.02 7.19 -57.38
C ASP A 855 33.20 6.86 -55.89
N GLN A 856 34.44 6.93 -55.38
CA GLN A 856 34.76 6.77 -53.95
C GLN A 856 34.16 7.90 -53.09
N ASP A 857 34.18 9.16 -53.52
CA ASP A 857 33.53 10.26 -52.80
C ASP A 857 32.00 10.05 -52.70
N HIS A 858 31.37 9.47 -53.73
CA HIS A 858 29.95 9.13 -53.70
C HIS A 858 29.66 7.94 -52.76
N GLU A 859 30.52 6.92 -52.74
CA GLU A 859 30.43 5.80 -51.80
C GLU A 859 30.62 6.28 -50.35
N VAL A 860 31.63 7.11 -50.08
CA VAL A 860 31.88 7.75 -48.78
C VAL A 860 30.70 8.61 -48.35
N ALA A 861 30.09 9.39 -49.24
CA ALA A 861 28.88 10.16 -48.94
C ALA A 861 27.68 9.24 -48.61
N GLY A 862 27.53 8.10 -49.31
CA GLY A 862 26.52 7.08 -49.03
C GLY A 862 26.71 6.44 -47.65
N LEU A 863 27.93 6.00 -47.33
CA LEU A 863 28.29 5.43 -46.04
C LEU A 863 28.12 6.44 -44.89
N GLN A 864 28.50 7.71 -45.07
CA GLN A 864 28.23 8.78 -44.10
C GLN A 864 26.73 9.00 -43.87
N SER A 865 25.89 8.83 -44.90
CA SER A 865 24.43 8.91 -44.77
C SER A 865 23.88 7.73 -43.97
N GLN A 866 24.36 6.51 -44.23
CA GLN A 866 23.99 5.32 -43.45
C GLN A 866 24.43 5.43 -41.98
N ILE A 867 25.65 5.91 -41.71
CA ILE A 867 26.15 6.16 -40.34
C ILE A 867 25.25 7.17 -39.60
N ARG A 868 24.74 8.22 -40.27
CA ARG A 868 23.76 9.14 -39.65
C ARG A 868 22.44 8.46 -39.32
N ILE A 869 21.93 7.60 -40.21
CA ILE A 869 20.68 6.85 -39.97
C ILE A 869 20.87 5.92 -38.77
N VAL A 870 21.90 5.07 -38.78
CA VAL A 870 22.21 4.14 -37.68
C VAL A 870 22.49 4.86 -36.37
N SER A 871 23.18 6.02 -36.38
CA SER A 871 23.32 6.86 -35.18
C SER A 871 21.96 7.34 -34.68
N SER A 872 21.07 7.81 -35.56
CA SER A 872 19.73 8.27 -35.15
C SER A 872 18.84 7.14 -34.62
N GLU A 873 19.04 5.92 -35.09
CA GLU A 873 18.36 4.71 -34.59
C GLU A 873 18.92 4.28 -33.23
N ARG A 874 20.26 4.24 -33.07
CA ARG A 874 20.92 4.08 -31.77
C ARG A 874 20.41 5.11 -30.77
N ASP A 875 20.31 6.36 -31.17
CA ASP A 875 19.89 7.46 -30.29
C ASP A 875 18.39 7.35 -29.93
N ARG A 876 17.54 6.80 -30.82
CA ARG A 876 16.16 6.42 -30.46
C ARG A 876 16.12 5.28 -29.45
N PHE A 877 16.82 4.17 -29.71
CA PHE A 877 16.86 3.03 -28.78
C PHE A 877 17.45 3.42 -27.42
N ALA A 878 18.46 4.30 -27.37
CA ALA A 878 18.99 4.83 -26.11
C ALA A 878 17.95 5.65 -25.33
N ASN A 879 17.12 6.45 -26.01
CA ASN A 879 16.01 7.17 -25.38
C ASN A 879 14.85 6.23 -24.95
N GLU A 880 14.59 5.17 -25.69
CA GLU A 880 13.59 4.14 -25.33
C GLU A 880 14.04 3.33 -24.10
N VAL A 881 15.32 2.92 -24.04
CA VAL A 881 15.93 2.30 -22.87
C VAL A 881 15.96 3.25 -21.67
N ALA A 882 16.23 4.54 -21.88
CA ALA A 882 16.17 5.54 -20.81
C ALA A 882 14.75 5.67 -20.22
N ARG A 883 13.71 5.65 -21.06
CA ARG A 883 12.30 5.65 -20.61
C ARG A 883 11.96 4.36 -19.86
N ALA A 884 12.26 3.20 -20.44
CA ALA A 884 11.98 1.91 -19.81
C ALA A 884 12.70 1.74 -18.44
N ASN A 885 13.89 2.31 -18.28
CA ASN A 885 14.58 2.36 -16.99
C ASN A 885 13.91 3.28 -15.97
N GLU A 886 13.32 4.40 -16.40
CA GLU A 886 12.56 5.29 -15.51
C GLU A 886 11.20 4.69 -15.16
N ASP A 887 10.52 4.03 -16.10
CA ASP A 887 9.30 3.26 -15.86
C ASP A 887 9.55 2.09 -14.88
N LEU A 888 10.69 1.40 -15.01
CA LEU A 888 11.15 0.38 -14.05
C LEU A 888 11.45 0.97 -12.66
N ARG A 889 12.00 2.18 -12.56
CA ARG A 889 12.21 2.88 -11.29
C ARG A 889 10.88 3.25 -10.65
N ASN A 890 9.96 3.82 -11.42
CA ASN A 890 8.62 4.19 -10.95
C ASN A 890 7.87 2.96 -10.44
N LEU A 891 7.86 1.86 -11.21
CA LEU A 891 7.27 0.59 -10.80
C LEU A 891 7.97 -0.02 -9.58
N SER A 892 9.27 0.20 -9.41
CA SER A 892 10.02 -0.22 -8.21
C SER A 892 9.69 0.63 -6.97
N THR A 893 9.49 1.94 -7.12
CA THR A 893 9.00 2.80 -6.04
C THR A 893 7.56 2.48 -5.66
N ASP A 894 6.70 2.20 -6.65
CA ASP A 894 5.30 1.81 -6.43
C ASP A 894 5.21 0.45 -5.73
N LEU A 895 6.02 -0.54 -6.17
CA LEU A 895 6.13 -1.83 -5.48
C LEU A 895 6.65 -1.66 -4.04
N THR A 896 7.56 -0.72 -3.80
CA THR A 896 8.07 -0.40 -2.45
C THR A 896 7.00 0.27 -1.59
N ALA A 897 6.19 1.17 -2.17
CA ALA A 897 5.06 1.79 -1.50
C ALA A 897 3.96 0.77 -1.17
N MET A 898 3.54 -0.04 -2.14
CA MET A 898 2.60 -1.16 -1.95
C MET A 898 3.09 -2.18 -0.91
N THR A 899 4.41 -2.40 -0.83
CA THR A 899 5.01 -3.27 0.20
C THR A 899 4.91 -2.64 1.60
N ARG A 900 5.15 -1.33 1.73
CA ARG A 900 4.98 -0.60 3.00
C ARG A 900 3.51 -0.51 3.42
N GLU A 901 2.61 -0.28 2.49
CA GLU A 901 1.16 -0.27 2.74
C GLU A 901 0.66 -1.66 3.17
N ASN A 902 1.11 -2.73 2.50
CA ASN A 902 0.87 -4.11 2.97
C ASN A 902 1.44 -4.35 4.38
N GLN A 903 2.59 -3.78 4.73
CA GLN A 903 3.14 -3.89 6.09
C GLN A 903 2.28 -3.14 7.12
N SER A 904 1.75 -1.95 6.79
CA SER A 904 0.79 -1.22 7.63
C SER A 904 -0.50 -2.02 7.81
N LEU A 905 -1.14 -2.44 6.72
CA LEU A 905 -2.38 -3.20 6.73
C LEU A 905 -2.25 -4.55 7.45
N ASN A 906 -1.10 -5.23 7.37
CA ASN A 906 -0.82 -6.43 8.18
C ASN A 906 -0.58 -6.10 9.67
N GLY A 907 -0.02 -4.93 9.98
CA GLY A 907 0.08 -4.40 11.34
C GLY A 907 -1.29 -4.10 11.94
N GLU A 908 -2.14 -3.40 11.20
CA GLU A 908 -3.53 -3.06 11.54
C GLU A 908 -4.38 -4.32 11.68
N LEU A 909 -4.31 -5.28 10.75
CA LEU A 909 -4.95 -6.60 10.88
C LEU A 909 -4.45 -7.36 12.12
N SER A 910 -3.15 -7.27 12.44
CA SER A 910 -2.59 -7.88 13.66
C SER A 910 -3.07 -7.19 14.94
N GLN A 911 -3.31 -5.87 14.90
CA GLN A 911 -3.91 -5.12 16.01
C GLN A 911 -5.39 -5.47 16.18
N LEU A 912 -6.19 -5.36 15.12
CA LEU A 912 -7.61 -5.74 15.10
C LEU A 912 -7.82 -7.21 15.52
N ALA A 913 -6.90 -8.12 15.16
CA ALA A 913 -6.92 -9.50 15.63
C ALA A 913 -6.68 -9.63 17.15
N ARG A 914 -5.81 -8.79 17.75
CA ARG A 914 -5.60 -8.74 19.21
C ARG A 914 -6.79 -8.10 19.92
N GLU A 915 -7.30 -6.98 19.40
CA GLU A 915 -8.47 -6.28 19.96
C GLU A 915 -9.71 -7.18 19.94
N ARG A 916 -9.96 -7.89 18.84
CA ARG A 916 -11.02 -8.91 18.76
C ARG A 916 -10.85 -10.03 19.78
N GLU A 917 -9.62 -10.46 20.06
CA GLU A 917 -9.36 -11.53 21.04
C GLU A 917 -9.45 -11.03 22.50
N ALA A 918 -9.11 -9.76 22.75
CA ALA A 918 -9.40 -9.08 24.02
C ALA A 918 -10.91 -8.94 24.24
N LEU A 919 -11.65 -8.41 23.26
CA LEU A 919 -13.12 -8.28 23.33
C LEU A 919 -13.84 -9.64 23.50
N LYS A 920 -13.28 -10.74 22.97
CA LYS A 920 -13.76 -12.10 23.27
C LYS A 920 -13.50 -12.50 24.73
N SER A 921 -12.34 -12.15 25.28
CA SER A 921 -12.02 -12.40 26.69
C SER A 921 -12.98 -11.63 27.59
N ASP A 922 -13.18 -10.34 27.32
CA ASP A 922 -14.10 -9.47 28.05
C ASP A 922 -15.55 -9.96 27.96
N LEU A 923 -15.98 -10.40 26.76
CA LEU A 923 -17.29 -11.03 26.57
C LEU A 923 -17.42 -12.35 27.34
N SER A 924 -16.38 -13.18 27.37
CA SER A 924 -16.35 -14.43 28.16
C SER A 924 -16.38 -14.16 29.66
N GLU A 925 -15.79 -13.07 30.13
CA GLU A 925 -15.91 -12.64 31.53
C GLU A 925 -17.33 -12.12 31.81
N CYS A 926 -17.88 -11.24 30.96
CA CYS A 926 -19.25 -10.75 31.08
C CYS A 926 -20.28 -11.90 31.08
N GLU A 927 -20.12 -12.89 30.21
CA GLU A 927 -20.92 -14.12 30.22
C GLU A 927 -20.81 -14.87 31.54
N SER A 928 -19.62 -14.92 32.14
CA SER A 928 -19.37 -15.61 33.42
C SER A 928 -19.98 -14.84 34.60
N GLN A 929 -19.90 -13.51 34.58
CA GLN A 929 -20.58 -12.62 35.52
C GLN A 929 -22.11 -12.75 35.39
N ILE A 930 -22.66 -12.80 34.17
CA ILE A 930 -24.09 -13.05 33.92
C ILE A 930 -24.50 -14.41 34.48
N LYS A 931 -23.75 -15.50 34.18
CA LYS A 931 -24.04 -16.85 34.71
C LYS A 931 -24.02 -16.90 36.25
N TYR A 932 -23.15 -16.12 36.89
CA TYR A 932 -23.11 -15.96 38.36
C TYR A 932 -24.33 -15.19 38.88
N LEU A 933 -24.69 -14.06 38.26
CA LEU A 933 -25.87 -13.28 38.64
C LEU A 933 -27.17 -14.06 38.43
N ASP A 934 -27.30 -14.81 37.34
CA ASP A 934 -28.41 -15.73 37.08
C ASP A 934 -28.56 -16.79 38.18
N ALA A 935 -27.44 -17.36 38.64
CA ALA A 935 -27.44 -18.33 39.74
C ALA A 935 -27.86 -17.68 41.07
N LEU A 936 -27.36 -16.48 41.37
CA LEU A 936 -27.71 -15.70 42.56
C LEU A 936 -29.19 -15.27 42.56
N VAL A 937 -29.73 -14.85 41.40
CA VAL A 937 -31.16 -14.52 41.24
C VAL A 937 -32.02 -15.76 41.47
N ARG A 938 -31.65 -16.92 40.92
CA ARG A 938 -32.35 -18.20 41.18
C ARG A 938 -32.31 -18.60 42.65
N GLU A 939 -31.18 -18.39 43.33
CA GLU A 939 -31.08 -18.62 44.78
C GLU A 939 -32.01 -17.68 45.57
N LYS A 940 -32.10 -16.39 45.19
CA LYS A 940 -33.02 -15.43 45.83
C LYS A 940 -34.49 -15.67 45.50
N ASP A 941 -34.82 -16.15 44.31
CA ASP A 941 -36.18 -16.60 43.99
C ASP A 941 -36.55 -17.85 44.80
N ASN A 942 -35.63 -18.80 44.97
CA ASN A 942 -35.83 -19.96 45.84
C ASN A 942 -36.02 -19.54 47.31
N GLU A 943 -35.20 -18.63 47.86
CA GLU A 943 -35.37 -18.07 49.21
C GLU A 943 -36.74 -17.40 49.37
N LYS A 944 -37.13 -16.57 48.41
CA LYS A 944 -38.42 -15.88 48.35
C LYS A 944 -39.59 -16.88 48.32
N ASP A 945 -39.52 -17.94 47.52
CA ASP A 945 -40.57 -18.96 47.45
C ASP A 945 -40.63 -19.84 48.72
N HIS A 946 -39.49 -20.11 49.37
CA HIS A 946 -39.47 -20.74 50.70
C HIS A 946 -40.09 -19.83 51.77
N ALA A 947 -39.77 -18.54 51.76
CA ALA A 947 -40.35 -17.55 52.66
C ALA A 947 -41.86 -17.40 52.44
N MET A 948 -42.33 -17.35 51.19
CA MET A 948 -43.75 -17.34 50.84
C MET A 948 -44.46 -18.63 51.25
N SER A 949 -43.83 -19.80 51.08
CA SER A 949 -44.37 -21.09 51.56
C SER A 949 -44.51 -21.09 53.10
N SER A 950 -43.53 -20.53 53.82
CA SER A 950 -43.57 -20.37 55.27
C SER A 950 -44.68 -19.41 55.71
N TYR A 951 -44.78 -18.24 55.06
CA TYR A 951 -45.83 -17.26 55.31
C TYR A 951 -47.24 -17.83 55.05
N MET A 952 -47.42 -18.61 53.97
CA MET A 952 -48.69 -19.28 53.69
C MET A 952 -49.04 -20.33 54.76
N LYS A 953 -48.07 -21.11 55.25
CA LYS A 953 -48.28 -22.05 56.38
C LYS A 953 -48.70 -21.30 57.66
N ILE A 954 -48.06 -20.18 57.96
CA ILE A 954 -48.41 -19.30 59.09
C ILE A 954 -49.83 -18.72 58.91
N CYS A 955 -50.22 -18.34 57.69
CA CYS A 955 -51.59 -17.89 57.39
C CYS A 955 -52.62 -19.01 57.58
N THR A 956 -52.35 -20.24 57.12
CA THR A 956 -53.27 -21.37 57.32
C THR A 956 -53.41 -21.75 58.79
N GLU A 957 -52.33 -21.71 59.58
CA GLU A 957 -52.42 -21.99 61.02
C GLU A 957 -53.08 -20.82 61.78
N ARG A 958 -52.84 -19.57 61.39
CA ARG A 958 -53.60 -18.40 61.87
C ARG A 958 -55.10 -18.58 61.63
N ASP A 959 -55.49 -19.04 60.43
CA ASP A 959 -56.89 -19.19 60.07
C ASP A 959 -57.55 -20.40 60.75
N ARG A 960 -56.79 -21.47 60.97
CA ARG A 960 -57.17 -22.58 61.85
C ARG A 960 -57.38 -22.12 63.31
N LEU A 961 -56.47 -21.33 63.86
CA LEU A 961 -56.59 -20.74 65.20
C LEU A 961 -57.78 -19.77 65.28
N ASN A 962 -58.03 -18.97 64.24
CA ASN A 962 -59.23 -18.12 64.14
C ASN A 962 -60.52 -18.96 64.14
N ILE A 963 -60.56 -20.11 63.47
CA ILE A 963 -61.71 -21.03 63.49
C ILE A 963 -61.88 -21.63 64.89
N GLN A 964 -60.79 -22.05 65.55
CA GLN A 964 -60.84 -22.54 66.93
C GLN A 964 -61.31 -21.47 67.92
N ILE A 965 -60.87 -20.22 67.77
CA ILE A 965 -61.32 -19.08 68.59
C ILE A 965 -62.81 -18.80 68.36
N ARG A 966 -63.32 -18.97 67.12
CA ARG A 966 -64.76 -18.85 66.82
C ARG A 966 -65.55 -19.98 67.47
N SER A 967 -65.13 -21.25 67.33
CA SER A 967 -65.75 -22.40 68.01
C SER A 967 -65.82 -22.18 69.52
N ALA A 968 -64.70 -21.82 70.15
CA ALA A 968 -64.65 -21.55 71.58
C ALA A 968 -65.51 -20.34 71.99
N ALA A 969 -65.67 -19.32 71.14
CA ALA A 969 -66.57 -18.20 71.40
C ALA A 969 -68.05 -18.59 71.23
N GLU A 970 -68.38 -19.49 70.31
CA GLU A 970 -69.70 -20.09 70.13
C GLU A 970 -70.05 -20.98 71.32
N GLU A 971 -69.16 -21.91 71.72
CA GLU A 971 -69.26 -22.73 72.94
C GLU A 971 -69.44 -21.87 74.21
N VAL A 972 -68.66 -20.79 74.36
CA VAL A 972 -68.82 -19.84 75.48
C VAL A 972 -70.17 -19.11 75.44
N ASN A 973 -70.71 -18.82 74.26
CA ASN A 973 -72.04 -18.22 74.12
C ASN A 973 -73.16 -19.23 74.39
N GLU A 974 -73.01 -20.49 73.98
CA GLU A 974 -73.94 -21.58 74.34
C GLU A 974 -73.95 -21.80 75.86
N LEU A 975 -72.79 -21.90 76.50
CA LEU A 975 -72.68 -22.01 77.96
C LEU A 975 -73.26 -20.79 78.68
N ARG A 976 -73.09 -19.57 78.14
CA ARG A 976 -73.75 -18.36 78.67
C ARG A 976 -75.27 -18.43 78.54
N MET A 977 -75.80 -18.92 77.42
CA MET A 977 -77.24 -19.13 77.27
C MET A 977 -77.75 -20.23 78.21
N GLU A 978 -76.99 -21.30 78.41
CA GLU A 978 -77.31 -22.36 79.37
C GLU A 978 -77.34 -21.82 80.82
N VAL A 979 -76.38 -20.98 81.21
CA VAL A 979 -76.38 -20.27 82.50
C VAL A 979 -77.61 -19.36 82.62
N ILE A 980 -77.92 -18.53 81.61
CA ILE A 980 -79.12 -17.66 81.62
C ILE A 980 -80.42 -18.48 81.73
N MET A 981 -80.47 -19.68 81.13
CA MET A 981 -81.62 -20.57 81.25
C MET A 981 -81.69 -21.28 82.62
N ARG A 982 -80.53 -21.63 83.22
CA ARG A 982 -80.46 -22.09 84.61
C ARG A 982 -80.89 -21.00 85.58
N ASP A 983 -80.43 -19.76 85.42
CA ASP A 983 -80.81 -18.62 86.25
C ASP A 983 -82.32 -18.34 86.17
N LYS A 984 -82.90 -18.38 84.95
CA LYS A 984 -84.36 -18.30 84.77
C LYS A 984 -85.10 -19.44 85.49
N ARG A 985 -84.58 -20.67 85.46
CA ARG A 985 -85.19 -21.80 86.17
C ARG A 985 -85.00 -21.70 87.69
N VAL A 986 -83.89 -21.16 88.18
CA VAL A 986 -83.67 -20.84 89.60
C VAL A 986 -84.66 -19.77 90.06
N VAL A 987 -84.82 -18.68 89.32
CA VAL A 987 -85.82 -17.63 89.62
C VAL A 987 -87.25 -18.17 89.57
N GLN A 988 -87.55 -19.10 88.66
CA GLN A 988 -88.85 -19.77 88.63
C GLN A 988 -89.06 -20.65 89.88
N ILE A 989 -88.07 -21.48 90.24
CA ILE A 989 -88.12 -22.33 91.45
C ILE A 989 -88.18 -21.47 92.72
N GLN A 990 -87.54 -20.31 92.75
CA GLN A 990 -87.64 -19.34 93.85
C GLN A 990 -89.06 -18.79 93.99
N ARG A 991 -89.75 -18.45 92.88
CA ARG A 991 -91.18 -18.08 92.93
C ARG A 991 -92.08 -19.24 93.34
N GLU A 992 -91.88 -20.43 92.77
CA GLU A 992 -92.58 -21.66 93.17
C GLU A 992 -92.41 -21.92 94.69
N TYR A 993 -91.21 -21.67 95.23
CA TYR A 993 -90.90 -21.74 96.66
C TYR A 993 -91.53 -20.62 97.49
N GLU A 994 -91.51 -19.37 97.02
CA GLU A 994 -92.15 -18.22 97.70
C GLU A 994 -93.67 -18.37 97.76
N GLU A 995 -94.31 -18.89 96.71
CA GLU A 995 -95.73 -19.22 96.68
C GLU A 995 -96.06 -20.38 97.64
N LEU A 996 -95.24 -21.44 97.66
CA LEU A 996 -95.36 -22.53 98.63
C LEU A 996 -95.13 -22.05 100.07
N GLN A 997 -94.16 -21.17 100.31
CA GLN A 997 -93.89 -20.56 101.61
C GLN A 997 -95.05 -19.65 102.05
N GLY A 998 -95.65 -18.90 101.13
CA GLY A 998 -96.87 -18.12 101.37
C GLY A 998 -98.08 -19.01 101.67
N SER A 999 -98.21 -20.15 100.99
CA SER A 999 -99.23 -21.17 101.27
C SER A 999 -99.04 -21.80 102.65
N VAL A 1000 -97.81 -22.19 103.01
CA VAL A 1000 -97.45 -22.63 104.38
C VAL A 1000 -97.68 -21.53 105.41
N GLY A 1001 -97.49 -20.26 105.04
CA GLY A 1001 -97.84 -19.10 105.86
C GLY A 1001 -99.33 -19.01 106.17
N LYS A 1002 -100.18 -19.16 105.14
CA LYS A 1002 -101.65 -19.24 105.30
C LYS A 1002 -102.04 -20.44 106.16
N LEU A 1003 -101.53 -21.64 105.86
CA LEU A 1003 -101.79 -22.85 106.64
C LEU A 1003 -101.34 -22.74 108.10
N LYS A 1004 -100.30 -21.96 108.42
CA LYS A 1004 -99.90 -21.64 109.81
C LYS A 1004 -100.88 -20.66 110.49
N ILE A 1005 -101.42 -19.69 109.76
CA ILE A 1005 -102.46 -18.77 110.26
C ILE A 1005 -103.76 -19.55 110.51
N ASP A 1006 -104.15 -20.41 109.58
CA ASP A 1006 -105.34 -21.26 109.68
C ASP A 1006 -105.18 -22.28 110.83
N LEU A 1007 -104.02 -22.93 110.96
CA LEU A 1007 -103.70 -23.80 112.09
C LEU A 1007 -103.81 -23.05 113.42
N ASN A 1008 -103.26 -21.84 113.52
CA ASN A 1008 -103.36 -21.00 114.72
C ASN A 1008 -104.82 -20.58 115.01
N ALA A 1009 -105.64 -20.37 113.96
CA ALA A 1009 -107.07 -20.14 114.10
C ALA A 1009 -107.82 -21.38 114.60
N TYR A 1010 -107.49 -22.58 114.10
CA TYR A 1010 -108.02 -23.85 114.60
C TYR A 1010 -107.54 -24.14 116.03
N GLU A 1011 -106.28 -23.86 116.40
CA GLU A 1011 -105.78 -23.95 117.79
C GLU A 1011 -106.55 -23.03 118.73
N LYS A 1012 -106.87 -21.81 118.30
CA LYS A 1012 -107.73 -20.87 119.04
C LYS A 1012 -109.18 -21.37 119.15
N GLN A 1013 -109.74 -21.94 118.08
CA GLN A 1013 -111.07 -22.57 118.11
C GLN A 1013 -111.09 -23.76 119.07
N CYS A 1014 -110.12 -24.68 119.00
CA CYS A 1014 -109.93 -25.77 119.93
C CYS A 1014 -109.78 -25.27 121.37
N SER A 1015 -108.94 -24.26 121.63
CA SER A 1015 -108.80 -23.65 122.96
C SER A 1015 -110.13 -23.10 123.49
N ASN A 1016 -110.93 -22.46 122.64
CA ASN A 1016 -112.23 -21.92 123.03
C ASN A 1016 -113.30 -23.02 123.20
N LEU A 1017 -113.26 -24.08 122.39
CA LEU A 1017 -114.09 -25.28 122.56
C LEU A 1017 -113.72 -26.02 123.85
N THR A 1018 -112.44 -26.16 124.20
CA THR A 1018 -111.99 -26.73 125.48
C THR A 1018 -112.44 -25.88 126.67
N LYS A 1019 -112.40 -24.54 126.57
CA LYS A 1019 -112.95 -23.65 127.61
C LYS A 1019 -114.47 -23.83 127.73
N SER A 1020 -115.18 -23.87 126.61
CA SER A 1020 -116.65 -24.05 126.54
C SER A 1020 -117.08 -25.40 127.13
N LEU A 1021 -116.38 -26.47 126.75
CA LEU A 1021 -116.55 -27.82 127.30
C LEU A 1021 -116.33 -27.81 128.82
N ALA A 1022 -115.21 -27.24 129.30
CA ALA A 1022 -114.94 -27.12 130.72
C ALA A 1022 -115.98 -26.25 131.47
N THR A 1023 -116.64 -25.29 130.84
CA THR A 1023 -117.82 -24.61 131.45
C THR A 1023 -119.05 -25.50 131.47
N SER A 1024 -119.33 -26.27 130.40
CA SER A 1024 -120.44 -27.22 130.40
C SER A 1024 -120.24 -28.35 131.42
N GLU A 1025 -119.02 -28.87 131.61
CA GLU A 1025 -118.67 -29.84 132.65
C GLU A 1025 -118.90 -29.30 134.07
N ARG A 1026 -118.54 -28.04 134.32
CA ARG A 1026 -118.84 -27.36 135.59
C ARG A 1026 -120.35 -27.25 135.79
N ASN A 1027 -121.10 -26.86 134.77
CA ASN A 1027 -122.56 -26.76 134.83
C ASN A 1027 -123.21 -28.13 135.11
N CYS A 1028 -122.76 -29.20 134.44
CA CYS A 1028 -123.22 -30.56 134.70
C CYS A 1028 -122.89 -31.04 136.13
N LYS A 1029 -121.72 -30.70 136.68
CA LYS A 1029 -121.39 -30.99 138.08
C LYS A 1029 -122.27 -30.21 139.05
N ASN A 1030 -122.53 -28.93 138.80
CA ASN A 1030 -123.44 -28.13 139.60
C ASN A 1030 -124.85 -28.75 139.60
N LEU A 1031 -125.38 -29.09 138.42
CA LEU A 1031 -126.68 -29.75 138.26
C LEU A 1031 -126.74 -31.11 138.96
N ASP A 1032 -125.67 -31.91 138.96
CA ASP A 1032 -125.65 -33.16 139.73
C ASP A 1032 -125.61 -32.89 141.25
N THR A 1033 -124.88 -31.88 141.73
CA THR A 1033 -124.94 -31.51 143.16
C THR A 1033 -126.32 -31.00 143.58
N GLU A 1034 -127.03 -30.30 142.69
CA GLU A 1034 -128.40 -29.82 142.93
C GLU A 1034 -129.41 -30.98 142.92
N LYS A 1035 -129.30 -31.91 141.96
CA LYS A 1035 -130.01 -33.19 141.96
C LYS A 1035 -129.76 -34.01 143.24
N GLN A 1036 -128.52 -34.08 143.72
CA GLN A 1036 -128.18 -34.74 144.99
C GLN A 1036 -128.78 -34.01 146.20
N ARG A 1037 -128.96 -32.68 146.14
CA ARG A 1037 -129.69 -31.89 147.16
C ARG A 1037 -131.18 -32.26 147.15
N LEU A 1038 -131.81 -32.22 145.98
CA LEU A 1038 -133.22 -32.56 145.78
C LEU A 1038 -133.55 -34.01 146.20
N LEU A 1039 -132.64 -34.97 145.98
CA LEU A 1039 -132.82 -36.35 146.44
C LEU A 1039 -132.83 -36.48 147.97
N ARG A 1040 -132.10 -35.63 148.70
CA ARG A 1040 -132.16 -35.56 150.17
C ARG A 1040 -133.46 -34.91 150.64
N GLU A 1041 -133.88 -33.82 150.00
CA GLU A 1041 -135.17 -33.16 150.27
C GLU A 1041 -136.35 -34.13 150.07
N ILE A 1042 -136.36 -34.89 148.97
CA ILE A 1042 -137.37 -35.94 148.70
C ILE A 1042 -137.33 -37.04 149.77
N SER A 1043 -136.15 -37.40 150.30
CA SER A 1043 -136.02 -38.41 151.35
C SER A 1043 -136.59 -37.91 152.69
N ALA A 1044 -136.30 -36.67 153.09
CA ALA A 1044 -136.87 -36.05 154.28
C ALA A 1044 -138.41 -35.93 154.19
N VAL A 1045 -138.95 -35.58 153.02
CA VAL A 1045 -140.42 -35.55 152.78
C VAL A 1045 -141.05 -36.94 152.91
N ARG A 1046 -140.34 -38.01 152.49
CA ARG A 1046 -140.82 -39.40 152.66
C ARG A 1046 -140.83 -39.87 154.12
N GLU A 1047 -139.84 -39.48 154.91
CA GLU A 1047 -139.82 -39.74 156.36
C GLU A 1047 -140.96 -38.99 157.07
N LEU A 1048 -141.19 -37.73 156.69
CA LEU A 1048 -142.31 -36.93 157.19
C LEU A 1048 -143.66 -37.59 156.87
N ALA A 1049 -143.84 -38.08 155.64
CA ALA A 1049 -145.06 -38.81 155.24
C ALA A 1049 -145.29 -40.08 156.09
N GLN A 1050 -144.26 -40.90 156.33
CA GLN A 1050 -144.39 -42.07 157.22
C GLN A 1050 -144.77 -41.68 158.66
N SER A 1051 -144.37 -40.51 159.16
CA SER A 1051 -144.79 -40.03 160.48
C SER A 1051 -146.28 -39.70 160.52
N PHE A 1052 -146.83 -39.10 159.45
CA PHE A 1052 -148.26 -38.80 159.34
C PHE A 1052 -149.12 -40.06 159.23
N ASP A 1053 -148.69 -41.09 158.49
CA ASP A 1053 -149.44 -42.36 158.42
C ASP A 1053 -149.48 -43.09 159.78
N ARG A 1054 -148.39 -43.10 160.54
CA ARG A 1054 -148.38 -43.65 161.92
C ARG A 1054 -149.34 -42.91 162.84
N ASN A 1055 -149.42 -41.58 162.73
CA ASN A 1055 -150.38 -40.77 163.48
C ASN A 1055 -151.83 -41.02 163.05
N ARG A 1056 -152.08 -41.19 161.74
CA ARG A 1056 -153.39 -41.57 161.19
C ARG A 1056 -153.88 -42.91 161.74
N GLU A 1057 -153.01 -43.92 161.79
CA GLU A 1057 -153.34 -45.23 162.36
C GLU A 1057 -153.61 -45.20 163.87
N ASN A 1058 -152.92 -44.33 164.62
CA ASN A 1058 -153.16 -44.14 166.06
C ASN A 1058 -154.55 -43.55 166.31
N LEU A 1059 -154.87 -42.42 165.66
CA LEU A 1059 -156.19 -41.78 165.76
C LEU A 1059 -157.33 -42.71 165.33
N GLN A 1060 -157.10 -43.55 164.31
CA GLN A 1060 -158.10 -44.50 163.82
C GLN A 1060 -158.35 -45.66 164.79
N ARG A 1061 -157.42 -45.96 165.71
CA ARG A 1061 -157.63 -46.92 166.83
C ARG A 1061 -158.41 -46.28 167.99
N GLU A 1062 -158.20 -45.01 168.29
CA GLU A 1062 -158.97 -44.28 169.31
C GLU A 1062 -160.44 -44.09 168.90
N LEU A 1063 -160.69 -43.85 167.61
CA LEU A 1063 -162.02 -43.75 167.01
C LEU A 1063 -162.81 -45.07 167.07
N SER A 1064 -162.14 -46.24 167.04
CA SER A 1064 -162.82 -47.53 167.14
C SER A 1064 -163.13 -47.91 168.59
N ALA A 1065 -162.27 -47.55 169.56
CA ALA A 1065 -162.53 -47.75 170.98
C ALA A 1065 -163.75 -46.94 171.46
N THR A 1066 -163.78 -45.64 171.16
CA THR A 1066 -164.88 -44.73 171.55
C THR A 1066 -166.24 -45.13 170.97
N LYS A 1067 -166.29 -45.70 169.75
CA LYS A 1067 -167.52 -46.28 169.19
C LYS A 1067 -168.06 -47.45 170.01
N ILE A 1068 -167.19 -48.38 170.43
CA ILE A 1068 -167.59 -49.55 171.21
C ILE A 1068 -168.16 -49.15 172.58
N GLU A 1069 -167.65 -48.07 173.17
CA GLU A 1069 -168.20 -47.51 174.41
C GLU A 1069 -169.57 -46.84 174.21
N SER A 1070 -169.79 -46.15 173.08
CA SER A 1070 -171.10 -45.55 172.74
C SER A 1070 -172.19 -46.63 172.66
N GLU A 1071 -171.97 -47.69 171.87
CA GLU A 1071 -172.93 -48.80 171.76
C GLU A 1071 -173.15 -49.54 173.11
N ARG A 1072 -172.19 -49.45 174.04
CA ARG A 1072 -172.32 -50.04 175.38
C ARG A 1072 -173.22 -49.21 176.29
N MET A 1073 -173.21 -47.88 176.13
CA MET A 1073 -174.11 -46.98 176.84
C MET A 1073 -175.55 -47.05 176.32
N GLU A 1074 -175.74 -47.13 175.00
CA GLU A 1074 -177.06 -47.26 174.37
C GLU A 1074 -177.83 -48.48 174.90
N ARG A 1075 -177.20 -49.66 174.92
CA ARG A 1075 -177.78 -50.92 175.45
C ARG A 1075 -178.04 -50.92 176.97
N ASN A 1076 -177.49 -49.96 177.70
CA ASN A 1076 -177.82 -49.73 179.11
C ASN A 1076 -179.02 -48.78 179.25
N LEU A 1077 -179.12 -47.77 178.38
CA LEU A 1077 -180.23 -46.81 178.35
C LEU A 1077 -181.57 -47.52 178.08
N GLU A 1078 -181.60 -48.43 177.10
CA GLU A 1078 -182.79 -49.22 176.74
C GLU A 1078 -183.35 -50.02 177.94
N LYS A 1079 -182.48 -50.59 178.78
CA LYS A 1079 -182.89 -51.35 179.97
C LYS A 1079 -183.56 -50.45 181.02
N VAL A 1080 -182.94 -49.30 181.32
CA VAL A 1080 -183.49 -48.33 182.29
C VAL A 1080 -184.85 -47.82 181.83
N ILE A 1081 -185.06 -47.61 180.53
CA ILE A 1081 -186.37 -47.24 179.96
C ILE A 1081 -187.40 -48.35 180.22
N THR A 1082 -187.06 -49.63 180.02
CA THR A 1082 -187.99 -50.75 180.31
C THR A 1082 -188.30 -50.92 181.81
N GLU A 1083 -187.41 -50.52 182.72
CA GLU A 1083 -187.68 -50.50 184.16
C GLU A 1083 -188.57 -49.30 184.55
N GLN A 1084 -188.36 -48.14 183.93
CA GLN A 1084 -189.13 -46.92 184.15
C GLN A 1084 -190.63 -47.11 183.82
N ASP A 1085 -190.97 -47.70 182.66
CA ASP A 1085 -192.37 -47.87 182.26
C ASP A 1085 -193.15 -48.81 183.20
N ASN A 1086 -192.50 -49.80 183.79
CA ASN A 1086 -193.12 -50.68 184.78
C ASN A 1086 -193.50 -49.91 186.07
N LEU A 1087 -192.57 -49.10 186.59
CA LEU A 1087 -192.80 -48.26 187.78
C LEU A 1087 -193.88 -47.18 187.55
N VAL A 1088 -193.95 -46.60 186.35
CA VAL A 1088 -195.00 -45.62 185.97
C VAL A 1088 -196.40 -46.25 186.03
N ASN A 1089 -196.53 -47.52 185.67
CA ASN A 1089 -197.82 -48.24 185.72
C ASN A 1089 -198.28 -48.53 187.16
N GLU A 1090 -197.37 -48.82 188.09
CA GLU A 1090 -197.71 -48.98 189.51
C GLU A 1090 -198.11 -47.65 190.18
N LEU A 1091 -197.32 -46.59 189.98
CA LEU A 1091 -197.56 -45.26 190.58
C LEU A 1091 -198.94 -44.68 190.18
N ARG A 1092 -199.37 -44.95 188.95
CA ARG A 1092 -200.66 -44.49 188.41
C ARG A 1092 -201.87 -45.15 189.08
N ASN A 1093 -201.71 -46.39 189.58
CA ASN A 1093 -202.77 -47.12 190.29
C ASN A 1093 -202.94 -46.66 191.74
N GLU A 1094 -201.87 -46.23 192.41
CA GLU A 1094 -201.98 -45.62 193.76
C GLU A 1094 -202.57 -44.22 193.72
N LYS A 1095 -202.19 -43.37 192.75
CA LYS A 1095 -202.60 -41.96 192.74
C LYS A 1095 -204.14 -41.78 192.71
N ILE A 1096 -204.85 -42.66 192.01
CA ILE A 1096 -206.33 -42.65 191.90
C ILE A 1096 -207.02 -43.06 193.23
N LYS A 1097 -206.34 -43.79 194.13
CA LYS A 1097 -206.84 -44.01 195.52
C LYS A 1097 -206.71 -42.73 196.34
N TYR A 1098 -205.61 -42.00 196.21
CA TYR A 1098 -205.29 -40.84 197.05
C TYR A 1098 -206.26 -39.68 196.83
N GLU A 1099 -206.60 -39.39 195.57
CA GLU A 1099 -207.53 -38.31 195.19
C GLU A 1099 -208.95 -38.54 195.75
N ARG A 1100 -209.33 -39.80 196.06
CA ARG A 1100 -210.61 -40.14 196.74
C ARG A 1100 -210.61 -39.88 198.25
N LEU A 1101 -209.46 -39.64 198.87
CA LEU A 1101 -209.35 -39.43 200.33
C LEU A 1101 -209.23 -37.94 200.71
N GLU A 1102 -208.49 -37.13 199.95
CA GLU A 1102 -208.38 -35.69 200.25
C GLU A 1102 -209.73 -34.95 200.15
N GLY A 1103 -210.56 -35.32 199.17
CA GLY A 1103 -211.87 -34.69 198.94
C GLY A 1103 -212.84 -34.79 200.14
N LEU A 1104 -212.68 -35.80 201.00
CA LEU A 1104 -213.48 -35.97 202.22
C LEU A 1104 -212.91 -35.20 203.43
N LEU A 1105 -211.59 -34.99 203.49
CA LEU A 1105 -210.94 -34.25 204.58
C LEU A 1105 -211.21 -32.73 204.50
N ALA A 1106 -211.44 -32.22 203.28
CA ALA A 1106 -211.76 -30.81 203.04
C ALA A 1106 -213.11 -30.38 203.65
N VAL A 1107 -214.07 -31.30 203.80
CA VAL A 1107 -215.47 -30.97 204.14
C VAL A 1107 -215.70 -30.72 205.64
N GLU A 1108 -214.94 -31.35 206.54
CA GLU A 1108 -215.10 -31.12 207.99
C GLU A 1108 -214.36 -29.87 208.50
N ARG A 1109 -213.26 -29.45 207.85
CA ARG A 1109 -212.41 -28.35 208.37
C ARG A 1109 -213.08 -26.98 208.39
N THR A 1110 -214.10 -26.74 207.55
CA THR A 1110 -214.86 -25.47 207.53
C THR A 1110 -215.82 -25.32 208.74
N LYS A 1111 -216.10 -26.39 209.50
CA LYS A 1111 -217.19 -26.42 210.48
C LYS A 1111 -216.86 -25.84 211.86
N LYS A 1112 -215.60 -25.54 212.17
CA LYS A 1112 -215.17 -25.24 213.56
C LYS A 1112 -214.36 -23.95 213.80
N MET A 1113 -214.11 -23.12 212.78
CA MET A 1113 -213.47 -21.82 213.03
C MET A 1113 -214.39 -20.85 213.84
N ALA A 1114 -215.70 -21.11 213.86
CA ALA A 1114 -216.70 -20.34 214.60
C ALA A 1114 -216.48 -20.25 216.12
N ILE A 1115 -215.98 -21.30 216.79
CA ILE A 1115 -215.94 -21.37 218.27
C ILE A 1115 -214.54 -21.80 218.71
N GLU A 1116 -213.76 -20.99 219.43
CA GLU A 1116 -213.94 -19.58 219.81
C GLU A 1116 -212.57 -18.87 219.91
N ASN A 1117 -212.57 -17.54 220.11
CA ASN A 1117 -211.61 -16.65 220.81
C ASN A 1117 -210.08 -16.91 220.75
N SER A 1118 -209.29 -15.82 220.60
CA SER A 1118 -207.85 -15.72 220.23
C SER A 1118 -207.06 -17.04 220.14
N LYS A 1119 -206.72 -17.59 218.97
CA LYS A 1119 -207.05 -17.26 217.55
C LYS A 1119 -206.58 -15.94 216.91
N ILE A 1120 -205.97 -14.99 217.63
CA ILE A 1120 -205.58 -13.68 217.07
C ILE A 1120 -204.07 -13.40 217.19
N GLU A 1121 -203.38 -14.11 218.09
CA GLU A 1121 -201.97 -13.92 218.46
C GLU A 1121 -201.14 -15.16 218.07
N MET A 1122 -199.81 -15.13 217.89
CA MET A 1122 -198.80 -14.05 217.94
C MET A 1122 -197.58 -14.50 217.09
N MET A 1123 -196.60 -13.59 216.85
CA MET A 1123 -195.37 -13.80 216.02
C MET A 1123 -195.68 -14.02 214.52
N TYR A 1124 -195.52 -13.04 213.60
CA TYR A 1124 -194.31 -12.30 213.19
C TYR A 1124 -193.13 -13.19 212.74
N GLY A 1125 -192.48 -12.79 211.63
CA GLY A 1125 -191.27 -13.40 211.09
C GLY A 1125 -190.27 -12.33 210.63
N GLN A 1126 -189.07 -12.74 210.19
CA GLN A 1126 -187.98 -11.82 209.83
C GLN A 1126 -186.95 -12.43 208.86
N GLN A 1127 -186.05 -11.63 208.26
CA GLN A 1127 -186.30 -10.82 207.05
C GLN A 1127 -184.99 -10.23 206.48
N ALA A 1128 -185.14 -9.37 205.47
CA ALA A 1128 -184.10 -8.52 204.90
C ALA A 1128 -183.53 -7.46 205.87
N ALA A 1129 -182.53 -6.74 205.35
CA ALA A 1129 -182.22 -5.33 205.63
C ALA A 1129 -181.76 -4.90 207.04
N SER A 1130 -180.79 -3.99 207.03
CA SER A 1130 -180.11 -3.38 208.19
C SER A 1130 -179.14 -4.33 208.91
N LEU A 1131 -177.93 -3.92 209.28
CA LEU A 1131 -177.35 -2.57 209.28
C LEU A 1131 -176.30 -2.42 208.16
N ALA A 1132 -176.25 -1.36 207.34
CA ALA A 1132 -176.97 -0.08 207.30
C ALA A 1132 -176.82 0.87 208.50
N ALA A 1133 -175.91 0.57 209.43
CA ALA A 1133 -175.36 1.50 210.42
C ALA A 1133 -174.10 0.90 211.07
N ALA A 1134 -173.22 1.68 211.67
CA ALA A 1134 -173.23 3.15 211.71
C ALA A 1134 -172.66 3.76 210.41
N THR A 1135 -173.29 4.74 209.73
CA THR A 1135 -174.71 5.21 209.72
C THR A 1135 -175.07 5.93 208.40
N ARG A 1136 -174.14 6.10 207.45
CA ARG A 1136 -173.45 7.40 207.17
C ARG A 1136 -172.04 7.31 207.80
N ASP A 1137 -171.43 8.46 208.07
CA ASP A 1137 -170.97 8.88 209.40
C ASP A 1137 -170.91 7.82 210.53
N VAL A 1138 -169.87 7.88 211.38
CA VAL A 1138 -169.01 9.05 211.60
C VAL A 1138 -167.62 8.85 211.01
N THR A 1139 -167.06 9.90 210.40
CA THR A 1139 -165.73 9.98 209.74
C THR A 1139 -165.64 9.20 208.42
N THR A 1140 -165.32 9.74 207.24
CA THR A 1140 -164.64 10.99 206.77
C THR A 1140 -163.18 11.13 207.18
N ALA A 1141 -162.33 11.62 206.28
CA ALA A 1141 -160.99 12.16 206.60
C ALA A 1141 -160.00 11.14 207.19
N ASN A 1142 -158.70 11.40 207.34
CA ASN A 1142 -157.76 12.26 206.61
C ASN A 1142 -156.37 11.63 206.80
N GLU A 1143 -155.41 11.95 205.90
CA GLU A 1143 -153.96 11.73 206.13
C GLU A 1143 -153.51 10.24 206.24
N GLN A 1144 -152.23 9.84 206.12
CA GLN A 1144 -150.97 10.59 205.98
C GLN A 1144 -149.92 9.74 205.18
N LEU A 1145 -149.48 10.16 203.99
CA LEU A 1145 -148.22 9.68 203.35
C LEU A 1145 -147.66 10.76 202.41
N VAL A 1146 -146.38 11.10 202.57
CA VAL A 1146 -145.74 12.28 201.93
C VAL A 1146 -144.37 11.99 201.24
N ASN A 1147 -143.78 10.79 201.35
CA ASN A 1147 -142.37 10.50 200.93
C ASN A 1147 -142.21 9.12 200.23
N ALA A 1148 -141.16 8.76 199.44
CA ALA A 1148 -139.75 9.23 199.36
C ALA A 1148 -139.11 9.26 197.91
N GLN A 1149 -137.79 8.92 197.71
CA GLN A 1149 -136.95 9.29 196.52
C GLN A 1149 -135.71 8.35 196.22
N ARG A 1150 -134.96 8.59 195.10
CA ARG A 1150 -133.52 8.23 194.76
C ARG A 1150 -133.21 6.80 194.21
N SER A 1151 -132.10 6.41 193.53
CA SER A 1151 -130.96 7.01 192.74
C SER A 1151 -130.01 5.86 192.21
N ILE A 1152 -128.93 5.97 191.36
CA ILE A 1152 -128.50 6.81 190.19
C ILE A 1152 -127.12 6.30 189.59
N GLU A 1153 -126.68 6.79 188.40
CA GLU A 1153 -125.26 6.93 187.87
C GLU A 1153 -124.48 5.87 187.00
N ARG A 1154 -123.20 6.18 186.64
CA ARG A 1154 -122.66 6.30 185.24
C ARG A 1154 -121.09 6.26 185.03
N LEU A 1155 -120.63 5.98 183.78
CA LEU A 1155 -119.46 6.54 182.99
C LEU A 1155 -117.95 6.06 183.07
N ASP A 1156 -117.25 6.24 181.91
CA ASP A 1156 -115.81 6.61 181.60
C ASP A 1156 -114.57 5.65 181.30
N PHE A 1157 -114.00 5.80 180.06
CA PHE A 1157 -112.55 6.00 179.62
C PHE A 1157 -111.48 4.85 179.35
N LEU A 1158 -110.49 5.10 178.42
CA LEU A 1158 -109.16 4.42 178.09
C LEU A 1158 -108.98 3.45 176.83
N LEU A 1159 -107.72 3.08 176.40
CA LEU A 1159 -107.24 3.00 174.95
C LEU A 1159 -106.22 1.87 174.42
N ALA A 1160 -106.40 1.30 173.16
CA ALA A 1160 -105.47 0.74 172.05
C ALA A 1160 -105.15 -0.81 171.64
N GLU A 1161 -105.71 -1.48 170.52
CA GLU A 1161 -105.32 -2.84 169.80
C GLU A 1161 -106.10 -3.49 168.49
N LYS A 1162 -105.56 -4.58 167.75
CA LYS A 1162 -106.04 -5.79 166.86
C LYS A 1162 -106.30 -5.99 165.25
N HIS A 1163 -106.44 -7.26 164.66
CA HIS A 1163 -106.34 -7.76 163.16
C HIS A 1163 -106.84 -9.26 162.70
N ALA A 1164 -106.91 -9.77 161.38
CA ALA A 1164 -107.43 -11.16 160.82
C ALA A 1164 -107.11 -11.74 159.31
N GLU A 1165 -107.60 -12.97 158.80
CA GLU A 1165 -107.35 -13.79 157.47
C GLU A 1165 -108.56 -14.69 156.81
N LEU A 1166 -108.66 -15.67 155.79
CA LEU A 1166 -107.91 -16.57 154.76
C LEU A 1166 -108.78 -17.30 153.52
N GLN A 1167 -108.40 -18.41 152.74
CA GLN A 1167 -108.96 -18.91 151.35
C GLN A 1167 -108.82 -20.45 150.78
N ASN A 1168 -109.51 -21.00 149.67
CA ASN A 1168 -109.33 -22.40 148.97
C ASN A 1168 -109.89 -22.83 147.47
N CYS A 1169 -109.86 -24.15 146.94
CA CYS A 1169 -110.19 -24.75 145.52
C CYS A 1169 -110.73 -26.29 145.38
N GLN A 1170 -110.98 -27.21 144.32
CA GLN A 1170 -110.87 -27.56 142.79
C GLN A 1170 -111.88 -28.78 142.28
N LYS A 1171 -112.00 -29.70 141.20
CA LYS A 1171 -111.37 -30.35 139.92
C LYS A 1171 -112.30 -31.36 138.97
N ILE A 1172 -111.79 -32.23 137.99
CA ILE A 1172 -112.23 -33.57 137.24
C ILE A 1172 -113.03 -33.74 135.82
N ILE A 1173 -113.23 -34.95 135.13
CA ILE A 1173 -113.82 -35.30 133.71
C ILE A 1173 -114.42 -36.81 133.48
N ASP A 1174 -114.90 -37.61 132.40
CA ASP A 1174 -115.12 -37.80 130.86
C ASP A 1174 -116.05 -39.06 130.35
N MET A 1175 -116.43 -39.31 129.01
CA MET A 1175 -116.55 -40.63 128.15
C MET A 1175 -117.85 -41.27 127.36
N LYS A 1176 -117.74 -41.84 126.07
CA LYS A 1176 -118.42 -43.04 125.26
C LYS A 1176 -119.54 -43.03 124.07
N VAL A 1177 -119.71 -44.13 123.21
CA VAL A 1177 -120.58 -44.32 121.91
C VAL A 1177 -120.98 -45.81 121.34
N THR A 1178 -121.77 -46.06 120.22
CA THR A 1178 -122.39 -47.40 119.67
C THR A 1178 -122.79 -47.64 118.10
N SER A 1179 -123.44 -48.79 117.62
CA SER A 1179 -123.92 -49.26 116.20
C SER A 1179 -125.11 -50.35 116.14
N PRO A 1180 -125.68 -51.16 115.11
CA PRO A 1180 -125.35 -51.77 113.72
C PRO A 1180 -126.51 -52.01 112.56
N ASP A 1181 -126.70 -53.20 111.83
CA ASP A 1181 -127.61 -53.52 110.61
C ASP A 1181 -129.18 -53.59 110.82
N ARG A 1182 -129.96 -53.01 109.86
CA ARG A 1182 -131.45 -52.90 109.57
C ARG A 1182 -132.59 -52.53 110.59
N GLU A 1183 -133.15 -51.31 110.40
CA GLU A 1183 -134.58 -50.80 110.39
C GLU A 1183 -135.59 -50.70 111.62
N ARG A 1184 -135.85 -49.44 112.06
CA ARG A 1184 -137.13 -48.69 112.43
C ARG A 1184 -137.84 -48.65 113.86
N ASP A 1185 -137.49 -47.62 114.68
CA ASP A 1185 -138.36 -46.56 115.37
C ASP A 1185 -138.38 -46.28 116.97
N PRO A 1186 -139.41 -45.76 117.74
CA PRO A 1186 -139.27 -44.61 118.73
C PRO A 1186 -139.94 -44.65 120.20
N GLY A 1187 -139.89 -43.57 121.04
CA GLY A 1187 -140.54 -43.43 122.42
C GLY A 1187 -140.47 -42.05 123.22
N ASP A 1188 -141.12 -41.90 124.43
CA ASP A 1188 -141.23 -40.70 125.38
C ASP A 1188 -141.65 -41.13 126.87
N SER A 1189 -142.00 -40.46 128.02
CA SER A 1189 -142.36 -39.10 128.65
C SER A 1189 -142.38 -39.23 130.24
N GLN A 1190 -142.82 -38.44 131.29
CA GLN A 1190 -143.14 -37.04 131.82
C GLN A 1190 -143.67 -37.19 133.34
N THR A 1191 -143.84 -36.33 134.41
CA THR A 1191 -143.60 -34.97 135.06
C THR A 1191 -143.52 -35.17 136.65
N LEU A 1192 -143.67 -34.35 137.74
CA LEU A 1192 -144.00 -32.94 138.24
C LEU A 1192 -143.28 -32.74 139.68
N ALA A 1193 -143.53 -31.99 140.82
CA ALA A 1193 -144.57 -31.09 141.46
C ALA A 1193 -144.17 -30.01 142.59
N ARG A 1194 -144.62 -30.07 143.90
CA ARG A 1194 -145.11 -28.93 144.79
C ARG A 1194 -144.86 -29.11 146.36
N SER A 1195 -145.07 -28.24 147.41
CA SER A 1195 -145.38 -26.80 147.79
C SER A 1195 -145.27 -26.57 149.38
N ILE A 1196 -145.85 -25.52 150.04
CA ILE A 1196 -146.13 -25.23 151.55
C ILE A 1196 -145.55 -23.90 152.21
N LYS A 1197 -145.97 -23.44 153.45
CA LYS A 1197 -145.89 -22.03 154.04
C LYS A 1197 -146.02 -21.81 155.63
N ASN A 1198 -145.26 -20.87 156.26
CA ASN A 1198 -145.33 -20.08 157.58
C ASN A 1198 -145.38 -20.75 159.02
N GLU A 1199 -145.46 -20.11 160.25
CA GLU A 1199 -145.94 -18.80 160.86
C GLU A 1199 -145.33 -18.39 162.28
N THR A 1200 -145.80 -17.31 163.00
CA THR A 1200 -145.23 -16.61 164.24
C THR A 1200 -146.29 -16.02 165.27
N GLU A 1201 -146.16 -15.25 166.41
CA GLU A 1201 -145.22 -14.30 167.15
C GLU A 1201 -145.47 -14.14 168.73
N LEU A 1202 -144.71 -13.27 169.48
CA LEU A 1202 -144.97 -12.59 170.82
C LEU A 1202 -144.47 -11.12 170.73
N GLU A 1203 -145.20 -10.12 171.28
CA GLU A 1203 -145.09 -8.73 170.78
C GLU A 1203 -144.18 -7.67 171.48
N LYS A 1204 -143.43 -6.95 170.63
CA LYS A 1204 -143.25 -5.47 170.63
C LYS A 1204 -142.61 -4.75 171.85
N LYS A 1205 -141.61 -5.35 172.49
CA LYS A 1205 -140.53 -4.62 173.20
C LYS A 1205 -139.19 -5.36 173.02
N ILE A 1206 -138.02 -4.73 172.89
CA ILE A 1206 -137.59 -3.34 172.63
C ILE A 1206 -136.18 -3.46 172.01
N GLN A 1207 -135.80 -2.50 171.15
CA GLN A 1207 -134.46 -2.21 170.59
C GLN A 1207 -133.22 -2.98 171.15
N SER A 1208 -132.86 -4.12 170.53
CA SER A 1208 -131.47 -4.46 170.16
C SER A 1208 -131.44 -5.73 169.30
N GLU A 1209 -130.46 -5.81 168.38
CA GLU A 1209 -130.19 -6.94 167.47
C GLU A 1209 -131.28 -7.23 166.40
N LEU A 1210 -130.96 -7.37 165.10
CA LEU A 1210 -129.73 -6.98 164.39
C LEU A 1210 -130.09 -6.59 162.95
N GLU A 1211 -129.72 -5.37 162.52
CA GLU A 1211 -129.97 -4.88 161.15
C GLU A 1211 -128.93 -5.48 160.18
N SER A 1212 -129.31 -6.60 159.56
CA SER A 1212 -128.71 -7.08 158.31
C SER A 1212 -129.82 -7.75 157.47
N THR A 1213 -130.69 -6.98 156.83
CA THR A 1213 -130.51 -6.45 155.45
C THR A 1213 -130.48 -7.51 154.36
N LYS A 1214 -131.19 -7.34 153.24
CA LYS A 1214 -132.31 -6.44 152.85
C LYS A 1214 -132.82 -6.98 151.48
N GLU A 1215 -133.62 -6.21 150.75
CA GLU A 1215 -133.63 -6.18 149.28
C GLU A 1215 -133.40 -7.51 148.53
N GLN A 1216 -134.49 -8.25 148.28
CA GLN A 1216 -134.86 -8.68 146.92
C GLN A 1216 -136.23 -9.39 146.89
N LEU A 1217 -137.28 -8.69 146.43
CA LEU A 1217 -137.96 -9.07 145.19
C LEU A 1217 -139.05 -8.07 144.76
N ARG A 1218 -139.12 -7.85 143.44
CA ARG A 1218 -140.08 -7.06 142.64
C ARG A 1218 -139.93 -5.53 142.79
N ILE A 1219 -139.68 -4.76 141.71
CA ILE A 1219 -140.29 -4.66 140.36
C ILE A 1219 -141.61 -3.89 140.40
N TYR A 1220 -141.80 -2.99 139.41
CA TYR A 1220 -142.56 -1.72 139.45
C TYR A 1220 -141.74 -0.61 140.16
N GLU A 1221 -141.59 0.62 139.63
CA GLU A 1221 -142.33 1.34 138.57
C GLU A 1221 -141.48 2.15 137.54
N ILE A 1222 -141.94 2.14 136.28
CA ILE A 1222 -142.32 3.29 135.39
C ILE A 1222 -141.37 4.51 135.15
N HIS A 1223 -141.25 4.88 133.86
CA HIS A 1223 -140.91 6.18 133.25
C HIS A 1223 -140.15 7.30 134.03
N LEU A 1224 -138.88 7.09 134.37
CA LEU A 1224 -137.88 8.17 134.47
C LEU A 1224 -136.49 7.61 134.07
N LYS A 1225 -135.53 8.33 133.47
CA LYS A 1225 -135.47 9.57 132.65
C LYS A 1225 -134.23 9.38 131.73
N LEU A 1226 -134.17 9.88 130.49
CA LEU A 1226 -133.90 11.27 130.12
C LEU A 1226 -132.56 11.83 130.67
N ASN A 1227 -131.54 11.85 129.81
CA ASN A 1227 -130.35 12.74 129.79
C ASN A 1227 -129.26 12.71 130.88
N HIS A 1228 -128.07 13.10 130.40
CA HIS A 1228 -126.92 13.71 131.09
C HIS A 1228 -125.87 12.77 131.75
N ILE A 1229 -124.56 13.01 131.57
CA ILE A 1229 -123.85 13.86 130.57
C ILE A 1229 -122.41 13.32 130.36
N ASN A 1230 -121.60 14.04 129.58
CA ASN A 1230 -120.13 13.96 129.53
C ASN A 1230 -119.49 13.82 130.95
N GLU A 1231 -118.28 13.33 131.17
CA GLU A 1231 -117.02 13.54 130.43
C GLU A 1231 -116.01 12.37 130.64
N PHE A 1232 -114.79 12.58 130.12
CA PHE A 1232 -113.49 11.99 130.48
C PHE A 1232 -113.00 10.66 129.88
N GLN A 1233 -111.91 10.84 129.12
CA GLN A 1233 -110.66 10.07 129.09
C GLN A 1233 -110.59 8.69 128.41
N ASN A 1234 -109.86 8.71 127.28
CA ASN A 1234 -108.80 7.78 126.89
C ASN A 1234 -109.11 6.28 126.98
N ASN A 1235 -109.49 5.68 125.86
CA ASN A 1235 -108.52 5.12 124.89
C ASN A 1235 -109.14 5.05 123.48
#